data_AF-A0A0K1JRD4-F1
#
_entry.id   AF-A0A0K1JRD4-F1
#
_cell.length_a   1.000
_cell.length_b   1.000
_cell.length_c   1.000
_cell.angle_alpha   90.00
_cell.angle_beta   90.00
_cell.angle_gamma   90.00
#
_symmetry.space_group_name_H-M   'P 1'
#
loop_
_entity.id
_entity.type
_entity.pdbx_description
1 polymer ?
#
loop_
_entity_poly.entity_id
_entity_poly.type
_entity_poly.pdbx_seq_one_letter_code
_entity_poly.pdbx_strand_id
1 'polypeptide(L)'
;MVRRVRTSAERDYTRPWWFPGLLEREVRGTDDVPGWASFIDRTLGATGRRVDSRTWQAQLQVSLRPLAEEAARDIDQPVVAAACVDHLDERLLQLAVRTLVTEMHRLREDGQLAGDSPTARFADFANQLANGGLRRTIHQYPLLGRTLATTCAAKARAYQEFCDRLQTDLPHITARLFGGVEPGPLTDLRAAGDDHGGGRSVLIARFGSGRAVVYKPRPLQILDHFNEIVAWLNGHTDLALRSPQVVLGDGYGWCEFVDAAPCSSAQEVATFYRRLGGLLAILYVLDGTDIHFENLIAAGAHPCAVDVETLFHPTPAGQHGRWTDPAVRALALSVRRTALLPQLIAGESGVWDVSGMGGDDEVQAPYDGRAWASAGTDLMHLVPAPVIAPTASNRPSLDGEFVEPRDQEPALREGFVTAYDAVRQHREELLALIGSCREDSCRYVVRMTAAYTRLLEDILHPGLLRRATDRDRFLVEALENTHDVGGALADAERADLWRGDIPMFVTRPGSRDLEDAVGGRHTGLLAESAEDAVRRKVAGLGSEDLAEQLWIISASLASRPQPILHRAQPSIPFGDPAAAPDPERALRLASRIGEDLMRRAHRDTTRANWLGLELIDEVHWSIRAMGAGLTYGYVGVSLFLAELGSRLDRQDFLDTAAAAMTPIDRVLGAIARDRATLQTVGCGLHGLGGIAYGLARLSTLLDDSDLRRSALNAVQLIEPSITDTKQLLADGAAGGLAAVLAVGDAGLPVDPQLVAALVDTARNPPAHRVPAGFLSGQDGIDWALARAGMPSTDRLTATADGVERAPSDDTGWCEGFGGITIADLAYGGPSTTDRYMNLMETCALQPDVSLCHGELGAIDLLITLSEGDDGRATAALERRSDAILRRLENDETTVFGTPTGVDSQSLLSGQAGVGYGLLRLAFQGHCPSLMSLESSPHSTTDR
;
A
#
# COMPACT_ATOMS: atom_id res chain seq x y z
N MET A 1 2.66 -59.57 43.78
CA MET A 1 1.22 -59.69 44.15
C MET A 1 0.46 -58.69 43.29
N VAL A 2 -0.47 -59.20 42.49
CA VAL A 2 -1.13 -58.54 41.35
C VAL A 2 -1.96 -57.32 41.79
N ARG A 3 -1.69 -56.14 41.25
CA ARG A 3 -2.68 -55.07 41.10
C ARG A 3 -2.56 -54.49 39.69
N ARG A 4 -3.57 -54.80 38.88
CA ARG A 4 -3.72 -54.39 37.48
C ARG A 4 -3.59 -52.87 37.34
N VAL A 5 -2.66 -52.46 36.48
CA VAL A 5 -2.71 -51.21 35.74
C VAL A 5 -4.01 -51.22 34.93
N ARG A 6 -4.98 -50.37 35.30
CA ARG A 6 -6.07 -50.00 34.40
C ARG A 6 -5.52 -48.93 33.46
N THR A 7 -5.40 -49.30 32.20
CA THR A 7 -5.08 -48.43 31.08
C THR A 7 -6.13 -47.31 30.96
N SER A 8 -5.68 -46.10 30.62
CA SER A 8 -6.49 -44.88 30.49
C SER A 8 -7.44 -44.84 29.28
N ALA A 9 -7.70 -45.99 28.65
CA ALA A 9 -8.41 -46.08 27.37
C ALA A 9 -9.92 -46.44 27.49
N GLU A 10 -10.45 -46.62 28.71
CA GLU A 10 -11.87 -47.00 28.92
C GLU A 10 -12.74 -45.85 29.50
N ARG A 11 -12.30 -44.58 29.47
CA ARG A 11 -13.05 -43.42 29.99
C ARG A 11 -13.80 -42.59 28.94
N ASP A 12 -13.88 -43.03 27.68
CA ASP A 12 -14.36 -42.18 26.57
C ASP A 12 -15.86 -42.27 26.23
N TYR A 13 -16.67 -43.06 26.95
CA TYR A 13 -18.10 -43.24 26.64
C TYR A 13 -19.11 -42.55 27.56
N THR A 14 -18.69 -41.62 28.42
CA THR A 14 -19.62 -40.90 29.34
C THR A 14 -19.44 -39.38 29.40
N ARG A 15 -18.62 -38.80 28.53
CA ARG A 15 -18.41 -37.35 28.54
C ARG A 15 -19.53 -36.62 27.78
N PRO A 16 -20.10 -35.55 28.34
CA PRO A 16 -21.17 -34.79 27.69
C PRO A 16 -20.67 -34.12 26.40
N TRP A 17 -21.60 -33.82 25.47
CA TRP A 17 -21.30 -33.33 24.13
C TRP A 17 -20.40 -32.08 24.12
N TRP A 18 -20.50 -31.24 25.14
CA TRP A 18 -19.76 -29.99 25.28
C TRP A 18 -18.31 -30.17 25.77
N PHE A 19 -17.95 -31.34 26.30
CA PHE A 19 -16.65 -31.58 26.92
C PHE A 19 -15.45 -31.30 25.99
N PRO A 20 -15.45 -31.72 24.70
CA PRO A 20 -14.36 -31.41 23.78
C PRO A 20 -14.18 -29.91 23.48
N GLY A 21 -15.18 -29.09 23.79
CA GLY A 21 -15.17 -27.63 23.61
C GLY A 21 -14.57 -26.86 24.79
N LEU A 22 -14.06 -27.55 25.82
CA LEU A 22 -13.40 -26.95 26.97
C LEU A 22 -11.89 -26.84 26.77
N LEU A 23 -11.32 -25.70 27.14
CA LEU A 23 -9.88 -25.49 27.25
C LEU A 23 -9.32 -26.26 28.45
N GLU A 24 -8.03 -26.59 28.43
CA GLU A 24 -7.41 -27.38 29.51
C GLU A 24 -7.56 -26.73 30.89
N ARG A 25 -7.52 -25.39 30.94
CA ARG A 25 -7.76 -24.59 32.16
C ARG A 25 -9.20 -24.70 32.70
N GLU A 26 -10.17 -24.94 31.82
CA GLU A 26 -11.60 -25.07 32.19
C GLU A 26 -11.91 -26.50 32.68
N VAL A 27 -11.18 -27.49 32.17
CA VAL A 27 -11.36 -28.91 32.54
C VAL A 27 -11.02 -29.18 34.02
N ARG A 28 -10.11 -28.40 34.63
CA ARG A 28 -9.63 -28.63 36.01
C ARG A 28 -10.54 -28.03 37.09
N GLY A 29 -11.68 -27.42 36.74
CA GLY A 29 -12.48 -26.61 37.66
C GLY A 29 -13.98 -26.90 37.80
N THR A 30 -14.63 -27.69 36.93
CA THR A 30 -16.11 -27.87 37.00
C THR A 30 -16.58 -29.24 36.50
N ASP A 31 -17.46 -29.91 37.27
CA ASP A 31 -18.32 -31.01 36.78
C ASP A 31 -19.66 -30.47 36.20
N ASP A 32 -19.91 -29.17 36.29
CA ASP A 32 -21.15 -28.51 35.88
C ASP A 32 -21.24 -28.22 34.37
N VAL A 33 -22.47 -28.19 33.84
CA VAL A 33 -22.74 -27.86 32.43
C VAL A 33 -22.38 -26.37 32.18
N PRO A 34 -21.47 -26.06 31.24
CA PRO A 34 -21.12 -24.68 30.93
C PRO A 34 -22.34 -23.85 30.52
N GLY A 35 -22.36 -22.56 30.88
CA GLY A 35 -23.49 -21.67 30.57
C GLY A 35 -23.84 -21.61 29.08
N TRP A 36 -22.83 -21.63 28.21
CA TRP A 36 -23.02 -21.68 26.75
C TRP A 36 -23.69 -22.99 26.29
N ALA A 37 -23.35 -24.13 26.90
CA ALA A 37 -23.96 -25.42 26.58
C ALA A 37 -25.41 -25.47 27.08
N SER A 38 -25.68 -24.95 28.28
CA SER A 38 -27.02 -24.80 28.83
C SER A 38 -27.92 -23.91 27.97
N PHE A 39 -27.37 -22.81 27.43
CA PHE A 39 -28.06 -21.93 26.48
C PHE A 39 -28.46 -22.68 25.20
N ILE A 40 -27.53 -23.43 24.60
CA ILE A 40 -27.81 -24.26 23.40
C ILE A 40 -28.90 -25.29 23.69
N ASP A 41 -28.76 -26.08 24.76
CA ASP A 41 -29.71 -27.15 25.08
C ASP A 41 -31.11 -26.62 25.38
N ARG A 42 -31.21 -25.47 26.07
CA ARG A 42 -32.50 -24.80 26.35
C ARG A 42 -33.16 -24.30 25.07
N THR A 43 -32.39 -23.65 24.20
CA THR A 43 -32.93 -22.96 23.01
C THR A 43 -33.28 -23.92 21.89
N LEU A 44 -32.42 -24.92 21.63
CA LEU A 44 -32.63 -25.90 20.58
C LEU A 44 -33.42 -27.14 21.04
N GLY A 45 -33.74 -27.24 22.33
CA GLY A 45 -34.57 -28.31 22.89
C GLY A 45 -36.03 -28.30 22.46
N ALA A 46 -36.52 -27.18 21.93
CA ALA A 46 -37.92 -27.00 21.50
C ALA A 46 -37.99 -26.43 20.08
N THR A 47 -37.83 -27.24 19.03
CA THR A 47 -37.99 -26.74 17.65
C THR A 47 -38.66 -27.73 16.70
N GLY A 48 -39.68 -27.21 16.02
CA GLY A 48 -40.17 -27.67 14.72
C GLY A 48 -40.65 -26.43 13.97
N ARG A 49 -39.77 -25.80 13.18
CA ARG A 49 -40.09 -24.60 12.38
C ARG A 49 -40.21 -24.99 10.91
N ARG A 50 -41.18 -24.40 10.23
CA ARG A 50 -41.36 -24.58 8.79
C ARG A 50 -40.40 -23.67 8.04
N VAL A 51 -39.63 -24.25 7.12
CA VAL A 51 -38.79 -23.49 6.19
C VAL A 51 -39.65 -23.12 4.98
N ASP A 52 -39.96 -21.83 4.83
CA ASP A 52 -40.73 -21.31 3.68
C ASP A 52 -40.07 -20.01 3.19
N SER A 53 -38.92 -20.14 2.52
CA SER A 53 -38.21 -19.01 1.94
C SER A 53 -37.59 -19.38 0.59
N ARG A 54 -37.40 -18.37 -0.26
CA ARG A 54 -36.82 -18.51 -1.60
C ARG A 54 -35.30 -18.34 -1.64
N THR A 55 -34.69 -17.71 -0.64
CA THR A 55 -33.25 -17.53 -0.57
C THR A 55 -32.61 -18.59 0.31
N TRP A 56 -31.42 -19.06 -0.07
CA TRP A 56 -30.72 -20.11 0.67
C TRP A 56 -30.31 -19.64 2.07
N GLN A 57 -29.96 -18.35 2.22
CA GLN A 57 -29.59 -17.75 3.51
C GLN A 57 -30.74 -17.89 4.50
N ALA A 58 -31.93 -17.41 4.09
CA ALA A 58 -33.11 -17.46 4.92
C ALA A 58 -33.53 -18.90 5.25
N GLN A 59 -33.38 -19.84 4.31
CA GLN A 59 -33.66 -21.25 4.57
C GLN A 59 -32.78 -21.82 5.70
N LEU A 60 -31.48 -21.50 5.72
CA LEU A 60 -30.57 -21.93 6.80
C LEU A 60 -30.78 -21.14 8.10
N GLN A 61 -31.03 -19.83 8.01
CA GLN A 61 -31.25 -18.94 9.14
C GLN A 61 -32.46 -19.37 10.00
N VAL A 62 -33.50 -19.99 9.42
CA VAL A 62 -34.64 -20.53 10.18
C VAL A 62 -34.20 -21.43 11.35
N SER A 63 -33.12 -22.19 11.19
CA SER A 63 -32.58 -23.06 12.24
C SER A 63 -31.76 -22.32 13.30
N LEU A 64 -31.14 -21.18 12.94
CA LEU A 64 -30.25 -20.39 13.80
C LEU A 64 -30.99 -19.28 14.55
N ARG A 65 -32.03 -18.71 13.95
CA ARG A 65 -32.84 -17.60 14.47
C ARG A 65 -33.36 -17.80 15.90
N PRO A 66 -33.76 -19.01 16.36
CA PRO A 66 -34.12 -19.21 17.76
C PRO A 66 -33.03 -18.78 18.76
N LEU A 67 -31.75 -18.92 18.39
CA LEU A 67 -30.63 -18.47 19.22
C LEU A 67 -30.60 -16.94 19.32
N ALA A 68 -30.84 -16.24 18.21
CA ALA A 68 -30.90 -14.78 18.17
C ALA A 68 -32.11 -14.24 18.97
N GLU A 69 -33.29 -14.81 18.78
CA GLU A 69 -34.52 -14.44 19.50
C GLU A 69 -34.41 -14.70 21.01
N GLU A 70 -33.83 -15.84 21.42
CA GLU A 70 -33.56 -16.13 22.83
C GLU A 70 -32.60 -15.10 23.44
N ALA A 71 -31.53 -14.74 22.71
CA ALA A 71 -30.54 -13.80 23.18
C ALA A 71 -31.10 -12.38 23.37
N ALA A 72 -31.94 -11.93 22.45
CA ALA A 72 -32.55 -10.61 22.48
C ALA A 72 -33.81 -10.51 23.36
N ARG A 73 -34.27 -11.61 23.97
CA ARG A 73 -35.54 -11.68 24.73
C ARG A 73 -35.65 -10.62 25.82
N ASP A 74 -34.55 -10.36 26.52
CA ASP A 74 -34.54 -9.50 27.70
C ASP A 74 -34.22 -8.03 27.36
N ILE A 75 -34.14 -7.67 26.06
CA ILE A 75 -33.95 -6.29 25.62
C ILE A 75 -35.31 -5.59 25.56
N ASP A 76 -35.53 -4.62 26.46
CA ASP A 76 -36.83 -3.96 26.65
C ASP A 76 -37.29 -3.11 25.46
N GLN A 77 -36.36 -2.56 24.67
CA GLN A 77 -36.67 -1.66 23.56
C GLN A 77 -36.87 -2.47 22.25
N PRO A 78 -38.07 -2.46 21.62
CA PRO A 78 -38.38 -3.34 20.48
C PRO A 78 -37.53 -3.14 19.22
N VAL A 79 -37.17 -1.90 18.88
CA VAL A 79 -36.27 -1.55 17.77
C VAL A 79 -34.85 -2.07 18.04
N VAL A 80 -34.36 -1.95 19.27
CA VAL A 80 -33.03 -2.45 19.67
C VAL A 80 -33.02 -3.98 19.70
N ALA A 81 -34.08 -4.62 20.20
CA ALA A 81 -34.23 -6.07 20.18
C ALA A 81 -34.26 -6.60 18.74
N ALA A 82 -35.02 -5.95 17.84
CA ALA A 82 -35.05 -6.29 16.42
C ALA A 82 -33.68 -6.13 15.76
N ALA A 83 -32.99 -5.00 15.98
CA ALA A 83 -31.65 -4.76 15.46
C ALA A 83 -30.62 -5.80 15.96
N CYS A 84 -30.73 -6.22 17.23
CA CYS A 84 -29.90 -7.28 17.81
C CYS A 84 -30.15 -8.63 17.10
N VAL A 85 -31.42 -8.98 16.85
CA VAL A 85 -31.78 -10.20 16.12
C VAL A 85 -31.27 -10.16 14.69
N ASP A 86 -31.47 -9.06 13.97
CA ASP A 86 -31.02 -8.91 12.57
C ASP A 86 -29.49 -9.03 12.46
N HIS A 87 -28.76 -8.38 13.36
CA HIS A 87 -27.30 -8.50 13.45
C HIS A 87 -26.87 -9.95 13.72
N LEU A 88 -27.52 -10.62 14.67
CA LEU A 88 -27.21 -12.02 15.00
C LEU A 88 -27.59 -12.98 13.87
N ASP A 89 -28.67 -12.75 13.14
CA ASP A 89 -29.11 -13.61 12.05
C ASP A 89 -28.08 -13.70 10.92
N GLU A 90 -27.45 -12.58 10.57
CA GLU A 90 -26.35 -12.56 9.60
C GLU A 90 -25.08 -13.20 10.19
N ARG A 91 -24.70 -12.79 11.40
CA ARG A 91 -23.46 -13.24 12.03
C ARG A 91 -23.45 -14.74 12.33
N LEU A 92 -24.54 -15.28 12.87
CA LEU A 92 -24.65 -16.72 13.18
C LEU A 92 -24.61 -17.57 11.91
N LEU A 93 -25.18 -17.09 10.80
CA LEU A 93 -25.08 -17.76 9.51
C LEU A 93 -23.62 -17.80 9.03
N GLN A 94 -22.92 -16.65 9.06
CA GLN A 94 -21.49 -16.58 8.71
C GLN A 94 -20.64 -17.56 9.54
N LEU A 95 -20.91 -17.66 10.84
CA LEU A 95 -20.19 -18.56 11.76
C LEU A 95 -20.46 -20.04 11.46
N ALA A 96 -21.67 -20.40 11.03
CA ALA A 96 -22.08 -21.80 10.89
C ALA A 96 -21.99 -22.37 9.47
N VAL A 97 -22.13 -21.53 8.43
CA VAL A 97 -22.42 -21.97 7.06
C VAL A 97 -21.42 -22.99 6.50
N ARG A 98 -20.12 -22.84 6.77
CA ARG A 98 -19.09 -23.80 6.31
C ARG A 98 -19.29 -25.20 6.90
N THR A 99 -19.65 -25.26 8.17
CA THR A 99 -19.97 -26.53 8.86
C THR A 99 -21.29 -27.10 8.36
N LEU A 100 -22.31 -26.26 8.18
CA LEU A 100 -23.60 -26.71 7.67
C LEU A 100 -23.47 -27.32 6.26
N VAL A 101 -22.71 -26.67 5.36
CA VAL A 101 -22.47 -27.20 4.01
C VAL A 101 -21.66 -28.51 4.05
N THR A 102 -20.70 -28.63 4.96
CA THR A 102 -19.94 -29.88 5.15
C THR A 102 -20.86 -31.03 5.60
N GLU A 103 -21.76 -30.77 6.55
CA GLU A 103 -22.75 -31.78 6.97
C GLU A 103 -23.76 -32.09 5.87
N MET A 104 -24.17 -31.11 5.07
CA MET A 104 -25.02 -31.34 3.92
C MET A 104 -24.37 -32.29 2.91
N HIS A 105 -23.09 -32.08 2.59
CA HIS A 105 -22.35 -32.98 1.69
C HIS A 105 -22.25 -34.39 2.26
N ARG A 106 -21.98 -34.54 3.56
CA ARG A 106 -21.96 -35.84 4.23
C ARG A 106 -23.32 -36.55 4.13
N LEU A 107 -24.42 -35.86 4.45
CA LEU A 107 -25.77 -36.42 4.36
C LEU A 107 -26.16 -36.78 2.92
N ARG A 108 -25.73 -35.99 1.94
CA ARG A 108 -25.91 -36.28 0.51
C ARG A 108 -25.19 -37.58 0.12
N GLU A 109 -23.92 -37.71 0.50
CA GLU A 109 -23.10 -38.90 0.21
C GLU A 109 -23.64 -40.15 0.89
N ASP A 110 -24.20 -40.01 2.10
CA ASP A 110 -24.86 -41.09 2.84
C ASP A 110 -26.28 -41.42 2.31
N GLY A 111 -26.78 -40.71 1.29
CA GLY A 111 -28.12 -40.91 0.72
C GLY A 111 -29.26 -40.51 1.67
N GLN A 112 -29.02 -39.59 2.60
CA GLN A 112 -29.93 -39.18 3.68
C GLN A 112 -30.71 -37.88 3.38
N LEU A 113 -30.58 -37.32 2.18
CA LEU A 113 -31.34 -36.15 1.73
C LEU A 113 -32.42 -36.57 0.73
N ALA A 114 -33.67 -36.20 1.01
CA ALA A 114 -34.79 -36.47 0.13
C ALA A 114 -34.91 -35.44 -1.00
N GLY A 115 -35.27 -35.89 -2.21
CA GLY A 115 -35.57 -35.01 -3.35
C GLY A 115 -34.84 -35.39 -4.64
N ASP A 116 -35.53 -35.24 -5.76
CA ASP A 116 -35.03 -35.65 -7.07
C ASP A 116 -34.08 -34.62 -7.71
N SER A 117 -34.03 -33.40 -7.18
CA SER A 117 -33.15 -32.32 -7.66
C SER A 117 -32.20 -31.79 -6.58
N PRO A 118 -31.06 -31.18 -6.96
CA PRO A 118 -30.15 -30.54 -6.01
C PRO A 118 -30.80 -29.52 -5.08
N THR A 119 -31.72 -28.71 -5.62
CA THR A 119 -32.49 -27.72 -4.85
C THR A 119 -33.48 -28.38 -3.89
N ALA A 120 -34.13 -29.47 -4.30
CA ALA A 120 -35.04 -30.21 -3.42
C ALA A 120 -34.29 -30.85 -2.24
N ARG A 121 -33.10 -31.40 -2.48
CA ARG A 121 -32.24 -31.96 -1.42
C ARG A 121 -31.68 -30.90 -0.48
N PHE A 122 -31.37 -29.70 -0.98
CA PHE A 122 -31.03 -28.56 -0.12
C PHE A 122 -32.21 -28.13 0.77
N ALA A 123 -33.41 -28.03 0.21
CA ALA A 123 -34.60 -27.69 0.97
C ALA A 123 -34.93 -28.75 2.04
N ASP A 124 -34.73 -30.04 1.72
CA ASP A 124 -34.83 -31.12 2.70
C ASP A 124 -33.78 -30.97 3.81
N PHE A 125 -32.52 -30.70 3.46
CA PHE A 125 -31.46 -30.42 4.44
C PHE A 125 -31.81 -29.25 5.38
N ALA A 126 -32.30 -28.12 4.83
CA ALA A 126 -32.71 -26.97 5.64
C ALA A 126 -33.86 -27.33 6.59
N ASN A 127 -34.84 -28.13 6.13
CA ASN A 127 -35.91 -28.64 6.99
C ASN A 127 -35.36 -29.59 8.06
N GLN A 128 -34.45 -30.50 7.74
CA GLN A 128 -33.81 -31.37 8.73
C GLN A 128 -33.07 -30.54 9.79
N LEU A 129 -32.33 -29.50 9.40
CA LEU A 129 -31.67 -28.57 10.32
C LEU A 129 -32.65 -27.91 11.29
N ALA A 130 -33.75 -27.37 10.76
CA ALA A 130 -34.80 -26.69 11.55
C ALA A 130 -35.59 -27.64 12.48
N ASN A 131 -35.54 -28.95 12.24
CA ASN A 131 -36.22 -29.99 13.01
C ASN A 131 -35.22 -30.88 13.78
N GLY A 132 -34.27 -30.25 14.48
CA GLY A 132 -33.32 -30.91 15.38
C GLY A 132 -31.96 -31.28 14.75
N GLY A 133 -31.79 -31.11 13.44
CA GLY A 133 -30.52 -31.32 12.75
C GLY A 133 -29.41 -30.40 13.24
N LEU A 134 -29.71 -29.12 13.50
CA LEU A 134 -28.72 -28.16 14.02
C LEU A 134 -28.15 -28.62 15.38
N ARG A 135 -28.99 -29.11 16.29
CA ARG A 135 -28.56 -29.64 17.59
C ARG A 135 -27.60 -30.81 17.41
N ARG A 136 -27.93 -31.74 16.49
CA ARG A 136 -27.06 -32.88 16.16
C ARG A 136 -25.71 -32.41 15.61
N THR A 137 -25.70 -31.42 14.72
CA THR A 137 -24.47 -30.81 14.19
C THR A 137 -23.64 -30.21 15.32
N ILE A 138 -24.23 -29.40 16.21
CA ILE A 138 -23.50 -28.80 17.34
C ILE A 138 -22.89 -29.87 18.27
N HIS A 139 -23.58 -30.98 18.51
CA HIS A 139 -23.02 -32.08 19.31
C HIS A 139 -21.78 -32.72 18.65
N GLN A 140 -21.67 -32.68 17.32
CA GLN A 140 -20.49 -33.15 16.57
C GLN A 140 -19.38 -32.10 16.45
N TYR A 141 -19.73 -30.82 16.57
CA TYR A 141 -18.84 -29.66 16.51
C TYR A 141 -19.05 -28.77 17.74
N PRO A 142 -18.63 -29.20 18.96
CA PRO A 142 -18.99 -28.51 20.19
C PRO A 142 -18.53 -27.05 20.25
N LEU A 143 -17.41 -26.72 19.59
CA LEU A 143 -16.92 -25.35 19.52
C LEU A 143 -17.78 -24.44 18.63
N LEU A 144 -18.53 -24.98 17.67
CA LEU A 144 -19.56 -24.20 16.96
C LEU A 144 -20.65 -23.77 17.93
N GLY A 145 -21.15 -24.71 18.75
CA GLY A 145 -22.14 -24.40 19.80
C GLY A 145 -21.63 -23.37 20.79
N ARG A 146 -20.37 -23.49 21.22
CA ARG A 146 -19.71 -22.48 22.07
C ARG A 146 -19.69 -21.12 21.39
N THR A 147 -19.14 -21.03 20.18
CA THR A 147 -19.00 -19.78 19.43
C THR A 147 -20.36 -19.11 19.20
N LEU A 148 -21.39 -19.85 18.73
CA LEU A 148 -22.74 -19.30 18.52
C LEU A 148 -23.34 -18.74 19.82
N ALA A 149 -23.28 -19.50 20.91
CA ALA A 149 -23.84 -19.10 22.20
C ALA A 149 -23.09 -17.92 22.83
N THR A 150 -21.77 -17.89 22.75
CA THR A 150 -20.97 -16.77 23.27
C THR A 150 -21.19 -15.51 22.46
N THR A 151 -21.29 -15.59 21.14
CA THR A 151 -21.63 -14.45 20.27
C THR A 151 -23.02 -13.90 20.60
N CYS A 152 -24.02 -14.76 20.76
CA CYS A 152 -25.37 -14.37 21.20
C CYS A 152 -25.34 -13.61 22.53
N ALA A 153 -24.71 -14.19 23.55
CA ALA A 153 -24.67 -13.62 24.89
C ALA A 153 -23.87 -12.31 24.97
N ALA A 154 -22.81 -12.17 24.15
CA ALA A 154 -22.00 -10.97 24.05
C ALA A 154 -22.79 -9.84 23.37
N LYS A 155 -23.41 -10.11 22.23
CA LYS A 155 -24.19 -9.14 21.47
C LYS A 155 -25.40 -8.62 22.23
N ALA A 156 -26.16 -9.51 22.86
CA ALA A 156 -27.31 -9.12 23.69
C ALA A 156 -26.90 -8.18 24.83
N ARG A 157 -25.77 -8.47 25.50
CA ARG A 157 -25.22 -7.59 26.54
C ARG A 157 -24.81 -6.22 25.98
N ALA A 158 -24.15 -6.18 24.83
CA ALA A 158 -23.74 -4.91 24.21
C ALA A 158 -24.94 -4.03 23.81
N TYR A 159 -26.03 -4.62 23.33
CA TYR A 159 -27.24 -3.90 22.94
C TYR A 159 -28.06 -3.45 24.16
N GLN A 160 -28.07 -4.23 25.24
CA GLN A 160 -28.64 -3.78 26.52
C GLN A 160 -27.82 -2.63 27.11
N GLU A 161 -26.50 -2.73 27.10
CA GLU A 161 -25.58 -1.66 27.53
C GLU A 161 -25.82 -0.38 26.72
N PHE A 162 -26.07 -0.49 25.41
CA PHE A 162 -26.49 0.65 24.59
C PHE A 162 -27.82 1.26 25.06
N CYS A 163 -28.84 0.46 25.39
CA CYS A 163 -30.12 0.98 25.89
C CYS A 163 -29.94 1.79 27.17
N ASP A 164 -29.22 1.23 28.14
CA ASP A 164 -29.00 1.84 29.44
C ASP A 164 -28.25 3.18 29.30
N ARG A 165 -27.22 3.21 28.44
CA ARG A 165 -26.44 4.41 28.12
C ARG A 165 -27.25 5.45 27.37
N LEU A 166 -28.02 5.02 26.35
CA LEU A 166 -28.88 5.93 25.58
C LEU A 166 -29.89 6.61 26.50
N GLN A 167 -30.56 5.86 27.37
CA GLN A 167 -31.53 6.40 28.31
C GLN A 167 -30.90 7.42 29.25
N THR A 168 -29.69 7.15 29.72
CA THR A 168 -28.95 8.04 30.64
C THR A 168 -28.51 9.33 29.94
N ASP A 169 -28.03 9.24 28.71
CA ASP A 169 -27.37 10.35 28.02
C ASP A 169 -28.26 11.12 27.07
N LEU A 170 -29.46 10.65 26.76
CA LEU A 170 -30.39 11.32 25.84
C LEU A 170 -30.59 12.82 26.15
N PRO A 171 -30.69 13.27 27.42
CA PRO A 171 -30.76 14.72 27.71
C PRO A 171 -29.51 15.48 27.27
N HIS A 172 -28.33 14.91 27.45
CA HIS A 172 -27.05 15.52 27.05
C HIS A 172 -26.88 15.51 25.53
N ILE A 173 -27.23 14.40 24.87
CA ILE A 173 -27.27 14.28 23.41
C ILE A 173 -28.22 15.33 22.83
N THR A 174 -29.41 15.47 23.42
CA THR A 174 -30.41 16.44 22.96
C THR A 174 -29.89 17.87 23.08
N ALA A 175 -29.31 18.22 24.22
CA ALA A 175 -28.77 19.56 24.46
C ALA A 175 -27.59 19.90 23.55
N ARG A 176 -26.65 18.96 23.36
CA ARG A 176 -25.40 19.21 22.62
C ARG A 176 -25.51 18.92 21.13
N LEU A 177 -25.92 17.72 20.76
CA LEU A 177 -25.87 17.23 19.38
C LEU A 177 -27.14 17.57 18.58
N PHE A 178 -28.28 17.74 19.25
CA PHE A 178 -29.57 18.04 18.59
C PHE A 178 -30.05 19.48 18.78
N GLY A 179 -29.22 20.37 19.35
CA GLY A 179 -29.53 21.78 19.52
C GLY A 179 -30.72 22.05 20.46
N GLY A 180 -30.93 21.18 21.45
CA GLY A 180 -32.04 21.25 22.40
C GLY A 180 -33.39 20.78 21.84
N VAL A 181 -33.43 20.24 20.62
CA VAL A 181 -34.67 19.73 20.01
C VAL A 181 -34.81 18.25 20.28
N GLU A 182 -35.92 17.88 20.95
CA GLU A 182 -36.26 16.49 21.23
C GLU A 182 -36.27 15.63 19.95
N PRO A 183 -35.52 14.52 19.91
CA PRO A 183 -35.35 13.74 18.69
C PRO A 183 -36.55 12.83 18.36
N GLY A 184 -37.46 12.62 19.31
CA GLY A 184 -38.56 11.66 19.20
C GLY A 184 -38.12 10.22 19.54
N PRO A 185 -38.97 9.21 19.29
CA PRO A 185 -38.63 7.82 19.58
C PRO A 185 -37.49 7.32 18.69
N LEU A 186 -36.69 6.39 19.19
CA LEU A 186 -35.74 5.63 18.38
C LEU A 186 -36.51 4.80 17.34
N THR A 187 -36.20 4.98 16.06
CA THR A 187 -36.89 4.33 14.93
C THR A 187 -36.01 3.34 14.18
N ASP A 188 -34.69 3.50 14.23
CA ASP A 188 -33.75 2.63 13.54
C ASP A 188 -32.41 2.57 14.30
N LEU A 189 -31.76 1.41 14.27
CA LEU A 189 -30.47 1.17 14.89
C LEU A 189 -29.67 0.21 14.00
N ARG A 190 -28.49 0.63 13.56
CA ARG A 190 -27.61 -0.18 12.71
C ARG A 190 -26.18 -0.22 13.24
N ALA A 191 -25.52 -1.36 13.08
CA ALA A 191 -24.08 -1.46 13.32
C ALA A 191 -23.28 -0.81 12.18
N ALA A 192 -22.14 -0.21 12.50
CA ALA A 192 -21.31 0.55 11.57
C ALA A 192 -19.79 0.35 11.80
N GLY A 193 -19.38 -0.86 12.17
CA GLY A 193 -17.98 -1.23 12.38
C GLY A 193 -17.84 -2.65 12.93
N ASP A 194 -16.59 -3.07 13.12
CA ASP A 194 -16.25 -4.39 13.62
C ASP A 194 -16.56 -4.58 15.12
N ASP A 195 -16.64 -5.84 15.52
CA ASP A 195 -16.88 -6.26 16.89
C ASP A 195 -15.58 -6.38 17.71
N HIS A 196 -15.58 -5.75 18.89
CA HIS A 196 -14.48 -5.74 19.84
C HIS A 196 -14.97 -5.93 21.29
N GLY A 197 -14.06 -6.34 22.17
CA GLY A 197 -14.24 -6.24 23.63
C GLY A 197 -15.53 -6.87 24.17
N GLY A 198 -15.91 -8.05 23.66
CA GLY A 198 -17.15 -8.74 23.99
C GLY A 198 -18.34 -8.37 23.09
N GLY A 199 -18.14 -8.31 21.78
CA GLY A 199 -19.21 -8.10 20.80
C GLY A 199 -19.77 -6.68 20.71
N ARG A 200 -19.06 -5.68 21.24
CA ARG A 200 -19.41 -4.26 21.11
C ARG A 200 -18.97 -3.75 19.74
N SER A 201 -19.81 -2.95 19.10
CA SER A 201 -19.52 -2.29 17.83
C SER A 201 -20.09 -0.87 17.85
N VAL A 202 -19.61 -0.04 16.92
CA VAL A 202 -20.18 1.29 16.68
C VAL A 202 -21.62 1.12 16.20
N LEU A 203 -22.56 1.86 16.81
CA LEU A 203 -23.98 1.83 16.44
C LEU A 203 -24.44 3.22 15.97
N ILE A 204 -25.26 3.27 14.94
CA ILE A 204 -25.88 4.51 14.44
C ILE A 204 -27.37 4.44 14.76
N ALA A 205 -27.80 5.36 15.62
CA ALA A 205 -29.16 5.42 16.12
C ALA A 205 -29.91 6.56 15.41
N ARG A 206 -31.05 6.27 14.76
CA ARG A 206 -31.91 7.28 14.13
C ARG A 206 -33.25 7.40 14.84
N PHE A 207 -33.75 8.62 14.94
CA PHE A 207 -34.97 8.93 15.68
C PHE A 207 -36.08 9.44 14.75
N GLY A 208 -37.32 9.45 15.26
CA GLY A 208 -38.51 9.83 14.50
C GLY A 208 -38.52 11.25 13.93
N SER A 209 -37.65 12.14 14.44
CA SER A 209 -37.43 13.47 13.84
C SER A 209 -36.49 13.48 12.63
N GLY A 210 -35.90 12.34 12.25
CA GLY A 210 -34.86 12.21 11.23
C GLY A 210 -33.42 12.42 11.75
N ARG A 211 -33.26 12.91 12.98
CA ARG A 211 -31.96 13.08 13.63
C ARG A 211 -31.27 11.74 13.87
N ALA A 212 -29.94 11.75 13.85
CA ALA A 212 -29.13 10.57 14.08
C ALA A 212 -27.92 10.89 14.98
N VAL A 213 -27.47 9.88 15.73
CA VAL A 213 -26.27 9.95 16.57
C VAL A 213 -25.45 8.66 16.41
N VAL A 214 -24.13 8.78 16.48
CA VAL A 214 -23.21 7.65 16.45
C VAL A 214 -22.80 7.31 17.87
N TYR A 215 -23.12 6.11 18.33
CA TYR A 215 -22.64 5.54 19.58
C TYR A 215 -21.33 4.81 19.37
N LYS A 216 -20.30 5.22 20.10
CA LYS A 216 -18.99 4.57 20.10
C LYS A 216 -18.76 3.95 21.49
N PRO A 217 -18.71 2.61 21.62
CA PRO A 217 -18.57 1.93 22.91
C PRO A 217 -17.13 1.96 23.44
N ARG A 218 -16.48 3.13 23.33
CA ARG A 218 -15.10 3.39 23.73
C ARG A 218 -14.92 4.88 24.12
N PRO A 219 -13.90 5.23 24.91
CA PRO A 219 -13.65 6.61 25.32
C PRO A 219 -13.45 7.54 24.10
N LEU A 220 -14.00 8.76 24.16
CA LEU A 220 -13.93 9.78 23.08
C LEU A 220 -13.15 11.04 23.47
N GLN A 221 -12.42 11.02 24.60
CA GLN A 221 -11.62 12.15 25.09
C GLN A 221 -10.62 12.62 24.04
N ILE A 222 -9.99 11.69 23.32
CA ILE A 222 -9.05 12.02 22.26
C ILE A 222 -9.69 12.81 21.10
N LEU A 223 -10.95 12.51 20.76
CA LEU A 223 -11.69 13.25 19.73
C LEU A 223 -12.13 14.63 20.26
N ASP A 224 -12.48 14.73 21.54
CA ASP A 224 -12.82 16.02 22.16
C ASP A 224 -11.60 16.96 22.21
N HIS A 225 -10.44 16.48 22.66
CA HIS A 225 -9.21 17.26 22.61
C HIS A 225 -8.74 17.55 21.17
N PHE A 226 -8.98 16.64 20.22
CA PHE A 226 -8.78 16.93 18.81
C PHE A 226 -9.67 18.09 18.32
N ASN A 227 -10.92 18.17 18.78
CA ASN A 227 -11.80 19.30 18.48
C ASN A 227 -11.26 20.62 19.04
N GLU A 228 -10.62 20.60 20.21
CA GLU A 228 -9.94 21.77 20.78
C GLU A 228 -8.74 22.20 19.92
N ILE A 229 -7.94 21.25 19.43
CA ILE A 229 -6.82 21.53 18.50
C ILE A 229 -7.33 22.09 17.17
N VAL A 230 -8.42 21.55 16.63
CA VAL A 230 -9.08 22.07 15.43
C VAL A 230 -9.60 23.49 15.66
N ALA A 231 -10.24 23.76 16.80
CA ALA A 231 -10.71 25.10 17.16
C ALA A 231 -9.55 26.09 17.33
N TRP A 232 -8.44 25.66 17.92
CA TRP A 232 -7.21 26.44 18.02
C TRP A 232 -6.65 26.79 16.65
N LEU A 233 -6.58 25.83 15.72
CA LEU A 233 -6.10 26.07 14.36
C LEU A 233 -7.00 27.06 13.61
N ASN A 234 -8.32 26.92 13.75
CA ASN A 234 -9.30 27.85 13.19
C ASN A 234 -9.21 29.27 13.80
N GLY A 235 -8.66 29.41 15.02
CA GLY A 235 -8.39 30.72 15.61
C GLY A 235 -7.17 31.43 14.99
N HIS A 236 -6.26 30.67 14.38
CA HIS A 236 -5.00 31.15 13.80
C HIS A 236 -5.01 31.15 12.26
N THR A 237 -6.04 30.60 11.63
CA THR A 237 -6.16 30.44 10.17
C THR A 237 -7.59 30.69 9.72
N ASP A 238 -7.78 30.88 8.42
CA ASP A 238 -9.10 31.02 7.77
C ASP A 238 -9.64 29.70 7.23
N LEU A 239 -9.03 28.55 7.59
CA LEU A 239 -9.40 27.24 7.08
C LEU A 239 -10.84 26.84 7.46
N ALA A 240 -11.27 27.21 8.67
CA ALA A 240 -12.60 26.88 9.21
C ALA A 240 -12.92 25.36 9.09
N LEU A 241 -11.99 24.54 9.57
CA LEU A 241 -12.13 23.09 9.65
C LEU A 241 -13.35 22.72 10.52
N ARG A 242 -14.04 21.66 10.14
CA ARG A 242 -15.16 21.10 10.89
C ARG A 242 -14.76 19.74 11.44
N SER A 243 -14.98 19.55 12.74
CA SER A 243 -14.85 18.26 13.41
C SER A 243 -16.18 17.93 14.12
N PRO A 244 -16.51 16.64 14.29
CA PRO A 244 -17.81 16.25 14.81
C PRO A 244 -17.91 16.54 16.31
N GLN A 245 -19.07 17.02 16.75
CA GLN A 245 -19.33 17.22 18.18
C GLN A 245 -19.47 15.90 18.93
N VAL A 246 -19.09 15.89 20.21
CA VAL A 246 -19.15 14.70 21.05
C VAL A 246 -19.89 14.94 22.38
N VAL A 247 -20.42 13.86 22.95
CA VAL A 247 -20.89 13.77 24.33
C VAL A 247 -20.12 12.62 24.99
N LEU A 248 -19.33 12.95 26.02
CA LEU A 248 -18.48 11.99 26.71
C LEU A 248 -19.28 11.22 27.76
N GLY A 249 -19.14 9.89 27.74
CA GLY A 249 -19.61 8.98 28.78
C GLY A 249 -18.44 8.36 29.56
N ASP A 250 -18.75 7.53 30.55
CA ASP A 250 -17.73 6.79 31.31
C ASP A 250 -17.27 5.54 30.55
N GLY A 251 -16.14 5.66 29.83
CA GLY A 251 -15.57 4.60 29.00
C GLY A 251 -16.24 4.42 27.63
N TYR A 252 -17.12 5.33 27.23
CA TYR A 252 -17.82 5.35 25.94
C TYR A 252 -18.11 6.80 25.52
N GLY A 253 -18.71 7.00 24.34
CA GLY A 253 -19.26 8.31 23.99
C GLY A 253 -20.20 8.31 22.80
N TRP A 254 -20.78 9.48 22.56
CA TRP A 254 -21.67 9.76 21.43
C TRP A 254 -21.03 10.80 20.54
N CYS A 255 -21.16 10.63 19.23
CA CYS A 255 -20.61 11.51 18.23
C CYS A 255 -21.73 11.97 17.29
N GLU A 256 -21.64 13.23 16.85
CA GLU A 256 -22.48 13.80 15.81
C GLU A 256 -22.50 12.88 14.58
N PHE A 257 -23.69 12.61 14.04
CA PHE A 257 -23.80 11.95 12.75
C PHE A 257 -23.55 12.98 11.65
N VAL A 258 -22.42 12.86 10.96
CA VAL A 258 -22.06 13.76 9.85
C VAL A 258 -22.60 13.21 8.53
N ASP A 259 -23.53 13.94 7.92
CA ASP A 259 -24.05 13.61 6.59
C ASP A 259 -23.04 14.00 5.50
N ALA A 260 -22.82 13.08 4.55
CA ALA A 260 -22.14 13.41 3.30
C ALA A 260 -23.02 14.32 2.46
N ALA A 261 -22.40 15.31 1.81
CA ALA A 261 -23.11 16.26 0.96
C ALA A 261 -22.24 16.66 -0.25
N PRO A 262 -22.84 16.86 -1.43
CA PRO A 262 -22.11 17.31 -2.61
C PRO A 262 -21.61 18.75 -2.44
N CYS A 263 -20.56 19.11 -3.18
CA CYS A 263 -20.17 20.50 -3.41
C CYS A 263 -21.10 21.12 -4.48
N SER A 264 -21.41 22.40 -4.31
CA SER A 264 -22.26 23.17 -5.22
C SER A 264 -21.49 23.93 -6.31
N SER A 265 -20.15 24.00 -6.20
CA SER A 265 -19.29 24.67 -7.18
C SER A 265 -17.85 24.18 -7.13
N ALA A 266 -17.08 24.45 -8.19
CA ALA A 266 -15.64 24.21 -8.21
C ALA A 266 -14.88 24.98 -7.09
N GLN A 267 -15.40 26.13 -6.65
CA GLN A 267 -14.82 26.88 -5.54
C GLN A 267 -15.00 26.15 -4.20
N GLU A 268 -16.14 25.49 -3.99
CA GLU A 268 -16.37 24.66 -2.81
C GLU A 268 -15.49 23.41 -2.82
N VAL A 269 -15.24 22.83 -4.00
CA VAL A 269 -14.28 21.74 -4.18
C VAL A 269 -12.87 22.19 -3.80
N ALA A 270 -12.40 23.32 -4.33
CA ALA A 270 -11.08 23.86 -3.94
C ALA A 270 -11.01 24.15 -2.44
N THR A 271 -12.09 24.67 -1.85
CA THR A 271 -12.20 24.92 -0.40
C THR A 271 -12.14 23.61 0.41
N PHE A 272 -12.77 22.54 -0.08
CA PHE A 272 -12.69 21.21 0.53
C PHE A 272 -11.25 20.73 0.60
N TYR A 273 -10.51 20.76 -0.51
CA TYR A 273 -9.11 20.28 -0.55
C TYR A 273 -8.18 21.19 0.24
N ARG A 274 -8.40 22.51 0.26
CA ARG A 274 -7.69 23.44 1.14
C ARG A 274 -7.89 23.08 2.62
N ARG A 275 -9.13 22.78 3.02
CA ARG A 275 -9.40 22.29 4.38
C ARG A 275 -8.76 20.92 4.63
N LEU A 276 -8.78 20.03 3.65
CA LEU A 276 -8.17 18.72 3.76
C LEU A 276 -6.65 18.82 3.99
N GLY A 277 -6.00 19.79 3.34
CA GLY A 277 -4.58 20.08 3.56
C GLY A 277 -4.29 20.53 4.98
N GLY A 278 -5.15 21.39 5.53
CA GLY A 278 -5.07 21.81 6.93
C GLY A 278 -5.25 20.66 7.92
N LEU A 279 -6.22 19.78 7.64
CA LEU A 279 -6.45 18.56 8.42
C LEU A 279 -5.24 17.61 8.35
N LEU A 280 -4.66 17.42 7.16
CA LEU A 280 -3.47 16.60 6.95
C LEU A 280 -2.27 17.10 7.78
N ALA A 281 -2.07 18.43 7.88
CA ALA A 281 -1.00 19.00 8.68
C ALA A 281 -1.14 18.69 10.17
N ILE A 282 -2.36 18.78 10.72
CA ILE A 282 -2.62 18.42 12.13
C ILE A 282 -2.42 16.92 12.35
N LEU A 283 -2.93 16.06 11.47
CA LEU A 283 -2.74 14.61 11.56
C LEU A 283 -1.26 14.22 11.49
N TYR A 284 -0.48 14.88 10.63
CA TYR A 284 0.97 14.69 10.54
C TYR A 284 1.69 15.05 11.85
N VAL A 285 1.37 16.22 12.41
CA VAL A 285 1.97 16.71 13.65
C VAL A 285 1.65 15.78 14.83
N LEU A 286 0.43 15.27 14.92
CA LEU A 286 -0.03 14.42 16.02
C LEU A 286 0.29 12.92 15.84
N ASP A 287 1.11 12.55 14.85
CA ASP A 287 1.40 11.13 14.52
C ASP A 287 0.13 10.29 14.32
N GLY A 288 -0.87 10.87 13.66
CA GLY A 288 -2.08 10.16 13.25
C GLY A 288 -1.79 9.10 12.19
N THR A 289 -2.56 8.02 12.22
CA THR A 289 -2.56 6.92 11.24
C THR A 289 -3.98 6.45 11.01
N ASP A 290 -4.21 5.55 10.04
CA ASP A 290 -5.49 4.83 9.88
C ASP A 290 -6.69 5.74 9.49
N ILE A 291 -6.44 6.89 8.83
CA ILE A 291 -7.48 7.76 8.27
C ILE A 291 -7.84 7.28 6.85
N HIS A 292 -8.30 6.03 6.74
CA HIS A 292 -8.79 5.43 5.49
C HIS A 292 -10.12 6.06 5.03
N PHE A 293 -10.58 5.71 3.83
CA PHE A 293 -11.82 6.25 3.23
C PHE A 293 -13.07 6.12 4.12
N GLU A 294 -13.12 5.13 5.02
CA GLU A 294 -14.24 4.95 5.96
C GLU A 294 -14.25 5.94 7.14
N ASN A 295 -13.10 6.55 7.44
CA ASN A 295 -12.90 7.46 8.57
C ASN A 295 -12.97 8.94 8.17
N LEU A 296 -13.20 9.24 6.89
CA LEU A 296 -13.38 10.59 6.36
C LEU A 296 -14.76 10.73 5.70
N ILE A 297 -15.47 11.82 6.01
CA ILE A 297 -16.74 12.16 5.36
C ILE A 297 -16.62 13.51 4.64
N ALA A 298 -17.01 13.55 3.38
CA ALA A 298 -17.15 14.77 2.59
C ALA A 298 -18.52 15.41 2.82
N ALA A 299 -18.58 16.35 3.76
CA ALA A 299 -19.77 17.11 4.10
C ALA A 299 -19.78 18.46 3.36
N GLY A 300 -20.05 18.43 2.05
CA GLY A 300 -19.95 19.59 1.17
C GLY A 300 -18.49 20.05 1.09
N ALA A 301 -18.25 21.33 1.33
CA ALA A 301 -16.89 21.89 1.36
C ALA A 301 -16.07 21.51 2.61
N HIS A 302 -16.54 20.59 3.47
CA HIS A 302 -15.88 20.23 4.72
C HIS A 302 -15.44 18.75 4.75
N PRO A 303 -14.13 18.45 4.77
CA PRO A 303 -13.63 17.13 5.12
C PRO A 303 -13.70 16.93 6.63
N CYS A 304 -14.44 15.91 7.07
CA CYS A 304 -14.62 15.61 8.48
C CYS A 304 -14.03 14.24 8.82
N ALA A 305 -12.93 14.23 9.58
CA ALA A 305 -12.43 13.01 10.21
C ALA A 305 -13.40 12.59 11.32
N VAL A 306 -14.09 11.47 11.14
CA VAL A 306 -15.08 10.96 12.09
C VAL A 306 -14.50 9.96 13.09
N ASP A 307 -13.30 9.47 12.79
CA ASP A 307 -12.50 8.63 13.68
C ASP A 307 -11.06 9.11 13.75
N VAL A 308 -10.59 9.34 14.96
CA VAL A 308 -9.23 9.80 15.27
C VAL A 308 -8.65 9.03 16.46
N GLU A 309 -9.17 7.82 16.71
CA GLU A 309 -8.72 7.00 17.85
C GLU A 309 -7.25 6.59 17.75
N THR A 310 -6.65 6.64 16.56
CA THR A 310 -5.28 6.29 16.23
C THR A 310 -4.33 7.50 16.18
N LEU A 311 -4.71 8.64 16.77
CA LEU A 311 -3.78 9.74 17.04
C LEU A 311 -2.69 9.30 18.02
N PHE A 312 -1.55 10.02 17.99
CA PHE A 312 -0.38 9.71 18.83
C PHE A 312 0.10 8.27 18.64
N HIS A 313 0.09 7.75 17.41
CA HIS A 313 0.46 6.37 17.17
C HIS A 313 1.98 6.18 17.43
N PRO A 314 2.39 5.36 18.41
CA PRO A 314 3.78 5.26 18.81
C PRO A 314 4.61 4.39 17.84
N THR A 315 5.93 4.43 18.03
CA THR A 315 6.87 3.50 17.39
C THR A 315 7.34 2.44 18.39
N PRO A 316 7.17 1.14 18.09
CA PRO A 316 7.76 0.03 18.82
C PRO A 316 9.24 0.17 19.19
N ALA A 317 9.62 -0.32 20.38
CA ALA A 317 11.00 -0.33 20.85
C ALA A 317 11.95 -1.06 19.90
N GLY A 318 11.52 -2.20 19.36
CA GLY A 318 12.32 -3.00 18.43
C GLY A 318 12.37 -2.46 17.00
N GLN A 319 11.56 -1.45 16.64
CA GLN A 319 11.45 -0.96 15.26
C GLN A 319 12.54 0.06 14.91
N HIS A 320 13.00 0.86 15.86
CA HIS A 320 14.13 1.78 15.65
C HIS A 320 15.40 1.07 15.18
N GLY A 321 15.68 -0.13 15.73
CA GLY A 321 16.81 -0.96 15.27
C GLY A 321 16.56 -1.72 13.96
N ARG A 322 15.30 -1.78 13.48
CA ARG A 322 14.93 -2.41 12.20
C ARG A 322 14.96 -1.45 11.03
N TRP A 323 14.70 -0.16 11.28
CA TRP A 323 14.93 0.87 10.28
C TRP A 323 16.43 1.09 10.09
N THR A 324 17.06 0.15 9.40
CA THR A 324 18.47 0.24 8.99
C THR A 324 18.66 1.18 7.79
N ASP A 325 17.58 1.76 7.30
CA ASP A 325 17.58 2.71 6.21
C ASP A 325 16.88 4.01 6.65
N PRO A 326 17.60 5.15 6.66
CA PRO A 326 17.05 6.42 7.12
C PRO A 326 15.92 6.94 6.22
N ALA A 327 15.89 6.59 4.93
CA ALA A 327 14.81 6.97 4.02
C ALA A 327 13.53 6.17 4.32
N VAL A 328 13.64 4.88 4.64
CA VAL A 328 12.48 4.08 5.08
C VAL A 328 11.87 4.67 6.35
N ARG A 329 12.72 5.09 7.30
CA ARG A 329 12.27 5.76 8.53
C ARG A 329 11.56 7.08 8.21
N ALA A 330 12.14 7.92 7.36
CA ALA A 330 11.55 9.21 6.99
C ALA A 330 10.15 9.04 6.37
N LEU A 331 10.01 8.14 5.39
CA LEU A 331 8.72 7.84 4.78
C LEU A 331 7.70 7.33 5.80
N ALA A 332 8.12 6.45 6.73
CA ALA A 332 7.26 5.88 7.76
C ALA A 332 6.76 6.92 8.79
N LEU A 333 7.46 8.06 8.94
CA LEU A 333 7.11 9.13 9.87
C LEU A 333 6.50 10.37 9.19
N SER A 334 6.39 10.34 7.87
CA SER A 334 5.85 11.43 7.03
C SER A 334 4.32 11.53 7.05
N VAL A 335 3.80 12.54 6.35
CA VAL A 335 2.36 12.69 6.01
C VAL A 335 1.72 11.43 5.44
N ARG A 336 2.49 10.53 4.79
CA ARG A 336 2.00 9.25 4.25
C ARG A 336 1.46 8.32 5.33
N ARG A 337 2.01 8.38 6.56
CA ARG A 337 1.58 7.53 7.68
C ARG A 337 0.12 7.74 8.06
N THR A 338 -0.41 8.94 7.81
CA THR A 338 -1.81 9.28 8.14
C THR A 338 -2.83 8.39 7.45
N ALA A 339 -2.45 7.74 6.34
CA ALA A 339 -3.34 7.04 5.41
C ALA A 339 -4.41 7.94 4.77
N LEU A 340 -4.30 9.27 4.91
CA LEU A 340 -5.17 10.23 4.23
C LEU A 340 -4.75 10.43 2.76
N LEU A 341 -3.44 10.36 2.49
CA LEU A 341 -2.86 10.40 1.14
C LEU A 341 -2.96 9.04 0.45
N PRO A 342 -3.00 8.98 -0.90
CA PRO A 342 -3.14 7.74 -1.67
C PRO A 342 -2.26 6.60 -1.17
N GLN A 343 -2.90 5.46 -0.90
CA GLN A 343 -2.27 4.27 -0.36
C GLN A 343 -2.78 3.05 -1.12
N LEU A 344 -1.99 2.67 -2.13
CA LEU A 344 -2.36 1.63 -3.06
C LEU A 344 -2.07 0.24 -2.49
N ILE A 345 -3.06 -0.64 -2.58
CA ILE A 345 -2.91 -2.08 -2.42
C ILE A 345 -2.97 -2.67 -3.82
N ALA A 346 -1.91 -3.37 -4.22
CA ALA A 346 -1.83 -4.08 -5.48
C ALA A 346 -1.96 -5.60 -5.26
N GLY A 347 -2.52 -6.29 -6.23
CA GLY A 347 -2.61 -7.75 -6.28
C GLY A 347 -2.96 -8.22 -7.69
N GLU A 348 -3.16 -9.53 -7.85
CA GLU A 348 -3.34 -10.13 -9.19
C GLU A 348 -4.54 -9.55 -9.95
N SER A 349 -5.56 -9.11 -9.22
CA SER A 349 -6.83 -8.61 -9.77
C SER A 349 -6.87 -7.08 -10.00
N GLY A 350 -5.80 -6.35 -9.67
CA GLY A 350 -5.73 -4.90 -9.89
C GLY A 350 -5.07 -4.13 -8.75
N VAL A 351 -5.37 -2.83 -8.69
CA VAL A 351 -4.84 -1.89 -7.70
C VAL A 351 -5.99 -1.08 -7.11
N TRP A 352 -6.02 -0.94 -5.78
CA TRP A 352 -7.07 -0.20 -5.07
C TRP A 352 -6.46 0.79 -4.07
N ASP A 353 -6.96 2.03 -4.09
CA ASP A 353 -6.57 3.09 -3.14
C ASP A 353 -7.48 3.05 -1.89
N VAL A 354 -6.92 2.61 -0.76
CA VAL A 354 -7.64 2.53 0.52
C VAL A 354 -7.52 3.80 1.37
N SER A 355 -6.86 4.84 0.87
CA SER A 355 -6.63 6.06 1.63
C SER A 355 -7.91 6.88 1.88
N GLY A 356 -7.82 7.85 2.77
CA GLY A 356 -8.88 8.85 2.98
C GLY A 356 -9.26 9.65 1.73
N MET A 357 -8.39 9.76 0.72
CA MET A 357 -8.71 10.35 -0.59
C MET A 357 -9.02 9.32 -1.69
N GLY A 358 -8.89 8.03 -1.37
CA GLY A 358 -9.20 6.91 -2.25
C GLY A 358 -10.67 6.53 -2.19
N GLY A 359 -10.96 5.23 -2.08
CA GLY A 359 -12.34 4.72 -2.08
C GLY A 359 -13.01 4.85 -3.45
N ASP A 360 -12.23 4.68 -4.52
CA ASP A 360 -12.73 4.74 -5.90
C ASP A 360 -13.85 3.72 -6.14
N ASP A 361 -14.96 4.20 -6.70
CA ASP A 361 -16.17 3.41 -6.93
C ASP A 361 -15.95 2.29 -7.95
N GLU A 362 -16.64 1.16 -7.72
CA GLU A 362 -16.67 -0.01 -8.61
C GLU A 362 -15.30 -0.63 -8.93
N VAL A 363 -14.25 -0.29 -8.17
CA VAL A 363 -12.93 -0.91 -8.32
C VAL A 363 -12.96 -2.34 -7.79
N GLN A 364 -12.49 -3.28 -8.61
CA GLN A 364 -12.24 -4.65 -8.18
C GLN A 364 -11.08 -4.63 -7.18
N ALA A 365 -11.33 -5.15 -5.98
CA ALA A 365 -10.30 -5.28 -4.96
C ALA A 365 -9.14 -6.16 -5.49
N PRO A 366 -7.90 -5.87 -5.08
CA PRO A 366 -6.70 -6.58 -5.54
C PRO A 366 -6.62 -8.03 -5.05
N TYR A 367 -7.59 -8.49 -4.26
CA TYR A 367 -7.68 -9.83 -3.71
C TYR A 367 -9.07 -10.41 -3.95
N ASP A 368 -9.11 -11.73 -4.11
CA ASP A 368 -10.36 -12.46 -4.21
C ASP A 368 -10.97 -12.69 -2.82
N GLY A 369 -12.27 -12.52 -2.74
CA GLY A 369 -13.10 -12.98 -1.63
C GLY A 369 -13.54 -14.42 -1.85
N ARG A 370 -14.53 -14.84 -1.07
CA ARG A 370 -15.10 -16.18 -1.13
C ARG A 370 -16.60 -16.07 -1.39
N ALA A 371 -17.10 -16.76 -2.42
CA ALA A 371 -18.53 -16.87 -2.69
C ALA A 371 -19.00 -18.32 -2.69
N TRP A 372 -20.30 -18.52 -2.51
CA TRP A 372 -20.93 -19.83 -2.60
C TRP A 372 -21.40 -20.11 -4.03
N ALA A 373 -20.68 -20.97 -4.74
CA ALA A 373 -21.15 -21.52 -6.01
C ALA A 373 -22.29 -22.51 -5.76
N SER A 374 -23.22 -22.62 -6.72
CA SER A 374 -24.41 -23.48 -6.62
C SER A 374 -25.22 -23.27 -5.33
N ALA A 375 -25.27 -22.02 -4.85
CA ALA A 375 -25.93 -21.68 -3.60
C ALA A 375 -27.43 -22.06 -3.62
N GLY A 376 -27.93 -22.59 -2.50
CA GLY A 376 -29.30 -23.12 -2.42
C GLY A 376 -29.49 -24.50 -3.06
N THR A 377 -28.40 -25.23 -3.29
CA THR A 377 -28.43 -26.62 -3.77
C THR A 377 -27.53 -27.50 -2.91
N ASP A 378 -27.73 -28.82 -2.97
CA ASP A 378 -26.86 -29.80 -2.30
C ASP A 378 -25.46 -29.93 -2.93
N LEU A 379 -25.16 -29.14 -3.98
CA LEU A 379 -23.86 -29.02 -4.64
C LEU A 379 -23.11 -27.73 -4.22
N MET A 380 -23.64 -26.99 -3.24
CA MET A 380 -23.11 -25.72 -2.78
C MET A 380 -21.66 -25.85 -2.27
N HIS A 381 -20.74 -25.05 -2.79
CA HIS A 381 -19.33 -25.08 -2.39
C HIS A 381 -18.70 -23.69 -2.50
N LEU A 382 -17.58 -23.50 -1.79
CA LEU A 382 -16.89 -22.22 -1.75
C LEU A 382 -15.96 -22.09 -2.96
N VAL A 383 -16.02 -20.96 -3.65
CA VAL A 383 -15.13 -20.61 -4.76
C VAL A 383 -14.53 -19.21 -4.53
N PRO A 384 -13.32 -18.93 -5.05
CA PRO A 384 -12.83 -17.57 -5.16
C PRO A 384 -13.83 -16.70 -5.93
N ALA A 385 -14.01 -15.46 -5.51
CA ALA A 385 -14.88 -14.52 -6.21
C ALA A 385 -14.30 -13.10 -6.15
N PRO A 386 -14.44 -12.31 -7.23
CA PRO A 386 -14.08 -10.91 -7.21
C PRO A 386 -14.80 -10.17 -6.08
N VAL A 387 -14.08 -9.33 -5.36
CA VAL A 387 -14.65 -8.39 -4.39
C VAL A 387 -14.70 -7.02 -5.04
N ILE A 388 -15.86 -6.38 -4.99
CA ILE A 388 -16.02 -4.99 -5.41
C ILE A 388 -15.87 -4.11 -4.18
N ALA A 389 -15.04 -3.08 -4.28
CA ALA A 389 -14.87 -2.11 -3.21
C ALA A 389 -16.21 -1.43 -2.89
N PRO A 390 -16.53 -1.20 -1.60
CA PRO A 390 -17.75 -0.49 -1.23
C PRO A 390 -17.64 0.99 -1.63
N THR A 391 -18.77 1.59 -2.02
CA THR A 391 -18.88 3.04 -2.22
C THR A 391 -18.54 3.78 -0.93
N ALA A 392 -17.70 4.80 -1.04
CA ALA A 392 -17.23 5.60 0.08
C ALA A 392 -17.86 7.00 0.08
N SER A 393 -17.90 7.66 1.24
CA SER A 393 -18.48 8.99 1.43
C SER A 393 -17.42 10.07 1.70
N ASN A 394 -16.15 9.77 1.38
CA ASN A 394 -14.96 10.54 1.72
C ASN A 394 -14.55 11.59 0.69
N ARG A 395 -15.01 11.43 -0.57
CA ARG A 395 -14.65 12.32 -1.68
C ARG A 395 -15.74 13.35 -1.97
N PRO A 396 -15.38 14.60 -2.28
CA PRO A 396 -16.35 15.59 -2.71
C PRO A 396 -16.87 15.22 -4.09
N SER A 397 -18.18 15.37 -4.29
CA SER A 397 -18.81 15.27 -5.60
C SER A 397 -19.30 16.63 -6.09
N LEU A 398 -19.28 16.84 -7.41
CA LEU A 398 -19.82 18.01 -8.09
C LEU A 398 -20.65 17.52 -9.28
N ASP A 399 -21.88 18.01 -9.41
CA ASP A 399 -22.81 17.60 -10.47
C ASP A 399 -23.06 16.08 -10.59
N GLY A 400 -22.89 15.35 -9.48
CA GLY A 400 -23.10 13.90 -9.39
C GLY A 400 -21.84 13.05 -9.61
N GLU A 401 -20.71 13.67 -9.95
CA GLU A 401 -19.44 12.97 -10.21
C GLU A 401 -18.43 13.27 -9.09
N PHE A 402 -17.64 12.26 -8.71
CA PHE A 402 -16.56 12.46 -7.74
C PHE A 402 -15.38 13.21 -8.36
N VAL A 403 -14.86 14.22 -7.66
CA VAL A 403 -13.69 14.98 -8.12
C VAL A 403 -12.42 14.16 -7.93
N GLU A 404 -11.52 14.17 -8.92
CA GLU A 404 -10.20 13.55 -8.86
C GLU A 404 -9.27 14.35 -7.92
N PRO A 405 -8.79 13.78 -6.80
CA PRO A 405 -7.93 14.49 -5.83
C PRO A 405 -6.68 15.12 -6.44
N ARG A 406 -6.07 14.47 -7.43
CA ARG A 406 -4.87 14.96 -8.11
C ARG A 406 -5.06 16.34 -8.73
N ASP A 407 -6.24 16.63 -9.28
CA ASP A 407 -6.53 17.92 -9.94
C ASP A 407 -6.64 19.07 -8.93
N GLN A 408 -6.68 18.77 -7.63
CA GLN A 408 -6.81 19.73 -6.54
C GLN A 408 -5.54 19.82 -5.67
N GLU A 409 -4.41 19.29 -6.15
CA GLU A 409 -3.11 19.37 -5.47
C GLU A 409 -2.76 20.79 -4.99
N PRO A 410 -2.91 21.87 -5.81
CA PRO A 410 -2.53 23.20 -5.36
C PRO A 410 -3.30 23.67 -4.13
N ALA A 411 -4.62 23.41 -4.09
CA ALA A 411 -5.46 23.77 -2.95
C ALA A 411 -5.08 22.96 -1.70
N LEU A 412 -4.83 21.65 -1.86
CA LEU A 412 -4.36 20.79 -0.78
C LEU A 412 -3.04 21.29 -0.17
N ARG A 413 -2.06 21.62 -1.02
CA ARG A 413 -0.76 22.13 -0.58
C ARG A 413 -0.88 23.49 0.11
N GLU A 414 -1.70 24.40 -0.43
CA GLU A 414 -1.96 25.70 0.20
C GLU A 414 -2.53 25.53 1.62
N GLY A 415 -3.50 24.65 1.78
CA GLY A 415 -4.09 24.30 3.07
C GLY A 415 -3.08 23.73 4.06
N PHE A 416 -2.24 22.80 3.58
CA PHE A 416 -1.18 22.19 4.37
C PHE A 416 -0.17 23.23 4.87
N VAL A 417 0.33 24.09 3.97
CA VAL A 417 1.27 25.17 4.32
C VAL A 417 0.65 26.11 5.34
N THR A 418 -0.60 26.53 5.12
CA THR A 418 -1.32 27.45 6.03
C THR A 418 -1.38 26.89 7.45
N ALA A 419 -1.74 25.63 7.61
CA ALA A 419 -1.79 25.00 8.93
C ALA A 419 -0.40 24.72 9.51
N TYR A 420 0.54 24.26 8.70
CA TYR A 420 1.93 24.01 9.12
C TYR A 420 2.60 25.27 9.66
N ASP A 421 2.43 26.41 8.98
CA ASP A 421 2.97 27.69 9.43
C ASP A 421 2.34 28.17 10.74
N ALA A 422 1.02 27.98 10.92
CA ALA A 422 0.35 28.27 12.18
C ALA A 422 0.92 27.44 13.33
N VAL A 423 1.14 26.13 13.12
CA VAL A 423 1.81 25.24 14.09
C VAL A 423 3.23 25.74 14.41
N ARG A 424 4.01 26.10 13.40
CA ARG A 424 5.39 26.56 13.59
C ARG A 424 5.46 27.87 14.38
N GLN A 425 4.53 28.79 14.13
CA GLN A 425 4.46 30.12 14.76
C GLN A 425 3.94 30.03 16.21
N HIS A 426 2.95 29.19 16.47
CA HIS A 426 2.24 29.10 17.75
C HIS A 426 2.52 27.77 18.49
N ARG A 427 3.73 27.22 18.32
CA ARG A 427 4.11 25.88 18.81
C ARG A 427 3.86 25.66 20.31
N GLU A 428 4.12 26.65 21.16
CA GLU A 428 3.98 26.50 22.61
C GLU A 428 2.53 26.32 23.03
N GLU A 429 1.59 26.99 22.35
CA GLU A 429 0.16 26.85 22.59
C GLU A 429 -0.32 25.45 22.20
N LEU A 430 0.09 24.96 21.02
CA LEU A 430 -0.24 23.61 20.58
C LEU A 430 0.35 22.54 21.52
N LEU A 431 1.59 22.73 21.98
CA LEU A 431 2.26 21.81 22.90
C LEU A 431 1.58 21.73 24.28
N ALA A 432 0.87 22.79 24.69
CA ALA A 432 0.03 22.78 25.89
C ALA A 432 -1.26 21.98 25.67
N LEU A 433 -1.92 22.11 24.51
CA LEU A 433 -3.08 21.30 24.14
C LEU A 433 -2.71 19.81 24.05
N ILE A 434 -1.59 19.48 23.40
CA ILE A 434 -1.05 18.12 23.34
C ILE A 434 -0.80 17.55 24.74
N GLY A 435 -0.31 18.38 25.68
CA GLY A 435 -0.13 17.97 27.07
C GLY A 435 -1.43 17.56 27.78
N SER A 436 -2.58 18.08 27.35
CA SER A 436 -3.89 17.71 27.88
C SER A 436 -4.35 16.32 27.40
N CYS A 437 -3.81 15.86 26.26
CA CYS A 437 -4.10 14.53 25.70
C CYS A 437 -3.35 13.39 26.41
N ARG A 438 -2.48 13.70 27.38
CA ARG A 438 -1.47 12.77 27.93
C ARG A 438 -2.04 11.42 28.40
N GLU A 439 -3.23 11.43 28.98
CA GLU A 439 -3.87 10.23 29.55
C GLU A 439 -4.99 9.65 28.66
N ASP A 440 -5.21 10.23 27.48
CA ASP A 440 -6.26 9.79 26.57
C ASP A 440 -5.98 8.39 26.04
N SER A 441 -7.05 7.61 25.87
CA SER A 441 -6.96 6.29 25.25
C SER A 441 -6.84 6.43 23.74
N CYS A 442 -5.70 6.01 23.20
CA CYS A 442 -5.45 5.95 21.76
C CYS A 442 -5.28 4.49 21.32
N ARG A 443 -5.90 4.09 20.22
CA ARG A 443 -5.78 2.75 19.65
C ARG A 443 -4.38 2.54 19.07
N TYR A 444 -3.80 1.39 19.40
CA TYR A 444 -2.56 0.91 18.82
C TYR A 444 -2.85 -0.25 17.86
N VAL A 445 -2.53 -0.07 16.58
CA VAL A 445 -2.78 -1.06 15.54
C VAL A 445 -1.57 -1.99 15.42
N VAL A 446 -1.65 -3.17 16.05
CA VAL A 446 -0.59 -4.20 15.98
C VAL A 446 -0.52 -4.80 14.57
N ARG A 447 -1.68 -5.13 14.00
CA ARG A 447 -1.85 -5.71 12.67
C ARG A 447 -3.08 -5.11 12.00
N MET A 448 -3.09 -5.14 10.68
CA MET A 448 -4.27 -4.79 9.89
C MET A 448 -5.45 -5.70 10.25
N THR A 449 -6.63 -5.12 10.42
CA THR A 449 -7.90 -5.81 10.71
C THR A 449 -8.13 -7.03 9.81
N ALA A 450 -7.84 -6.91 8.51
CA ALA A 450 -7.99 -8.00 7.54
C ALA A 450 -7.19 -9.27 7.90
N ALA A 451 -6.03 -9.14 8.56
CA ALA A 451 -5.25 -10.29 9.02
C ALA A 451 -5.99 -11.06 10.12
N TYR A 452 -6.60 -10.35 11.08
CA TYR A 452 -7.42 -10.98 12.11
C TYR A 452 -8.71 -11.56 11.56
N THR A 453 -9.37 -10.88 10.62
CA THR A 453 -10.58 -11.39 9.97
C THR A 453 -10.31 -12.74 9.29
N ARG A 454 -9.17 -12.89 8.58
CA ARG A 454 -8.76 -14.17 7.99
C ARG A 454 -8.56 -15.26 9.05
N LEU A 455 -7.90 -14.95 10.18
CA LEU A 455 -7.73 -15.91 11.27
C LEU A 455 -9.07 -16.33 11.89
N LEU A 456 -9.99 -15.37 12.10
CA LEU A 456 -11.34 -15.63 12.59
C LEU A 456 -12.13 -16.51 11.61
N GLU A 457 -11.97 -16.33 10.30
CA GLU A 457 -12.58 -17.22 9.30
C GLU A 457 -11.98 -18.63 9.32
N ASP A 458 -10.66 -18.74 9.49
CA ASP A 458 -9.96 -20.02 9.45
C ASP A 458 -10.27 -20.90 10.67
N ILE A 459 -10.42 -20.32 11.87
CA ILE A 459 -10.84 -21.07 13.07
C ILE A 459 -12.28 -21.61 13.01
N LEU A 460 -13.05 -21.21 11.98
CA LEU A 460 -14.38 -21.75 11.67
C LEU A 460 -14.33 -22.95 10.70
N HIS A 461 -13.13 -23.39 10.31
CA HIS A 461 -12.99 -24.63 9.54
C HIS A 461 -13.52 -25.83 10.36
N PRO A 462 -14.37 -26.73 9.80
CA PRO A 462 -15.00 -27.82 10.55
C PRO A 462 -14.02 -28.72 11.33
N GLY A 463 -12.80 -28.88 10.82
CA GLY A 463 -11.72 -29.61 11.51
C GLY A 463 -11.28 -28.98 12.84
N LEU A 464 -11.35 -27.65 12.95
CA LEU A 464 -10.99 -26.90 14.17
C LEU A 464 -12.17 -26.67 15.11
N LEU A 465 -13.38 -27.12 14.75
CA LEU A 465 -14.60 -26.96 15.57
C LEU A 465 -14.91 -28.16 16.48
N ARG A 466 -14.10 -29.22 16.40
CA ARG A 466 -14.33 -30.47 17.14
C ARG A 466 -13.67 -30.50 18.52
N ARG A 467 -12.45 -29.95 18.64
CA ARG A 467 -11.65 -30.00 19.87
C ARG A 467 -10.96 -28.67 20.13
N ALA A 468 -11.03 -28.21 21.38
CA ALA A 468 -10.41 -26.95 21.79
C ALA A 468 -8.89 -26.94 21.58
N THR A 469 -8.23 -28.07 21.79
CA THR A 469 -6.78 -28.23 21.60
C THR A 469 -6.31 -28.00 20.17
N ASP A 470 -7.11 -28.41 19.18
CA ASP A 470 -6.74 -28.27 17.77
C ASP A 470 -6.84 -26.81 17.32
N ARG A 471 -7.91 -26.11 17.72
CA ARG A 471 -8.07 -24.67 17.49
C ARG A 471 -6.97 -23.86 18.19
N ASP A 472 -6.66 -24.19 19.44
CA ASP A 472 -5.66 -23.46 20.22
C ASP A 472 -4.26 -23.58 19.59
N ARG A 473 -3.87 -24.80 19.20
CA ARG A 473 -2.60 -25.04 18.49
C ARG A 473 -2.52 -24.24 17.20
N PHE A 474 -3.58 -24.24 16.39
CA PHE A 474 -3.62 -23.45 15.15
C PHE A 474 -3.37 -21.95 15.42
N LEU A 475 -4.03 -21.37 16.43
CA LEU A 475 -3.86 -19.97 16.79
C LEU A 475 -2.44 -19.65 17.29
N VAL A 476 -1.85 -20.52 18.10
CA VAL A 476 -0.46 -20.38 18.56
C VAL A 476 0.49 -20.35 17.37
N GLU A 477 0.40 -21.34 16.48
CA GLU A 477 1.24 -21.41 15.28
C GLU A 477 1.04 -20.20 14.35
N ALA A 478 -0.19 -19.70 14.20
CA ALA A 478 -0.49 -18.55 13.36
C ALA A 478 0.07 -17.23 13.93
N LEU A 479 0.11 -17.06 15.26
CA LEU A 479 0.55 -15.83 15.92
C LEU A 479 2.05 -15.82 16.24
N GLU A 480 2.69 -16.96 16.50
CA GLU A 480 4.12 -17.05 16.82
C GLU A 480 5.04 -16.80 15.61
N ASN A 481 4.54 -16.98 14.38
CA ASN A 481 5.30 -16.79 13.15
C ASN A 481 5.59 -15.32 12.79
N THR A 482 5.37 -14.38 13.71
CA THR A 482 5.66 -12.96 13.50
C THR A 482 6.79 -12.46 14.38
N HIS A 483 7.85 -12.03 13.73
CA HIS A 483 9.06 -11.56 14.39
C HIS A 483 8.92 -10.16 15.02
N ASP A 484 7.75 -9.60 15.34
CA ASP A 484 7.55 -8.22 15.83
C ASP A 484 7.00 -8.13 17.28
N VAL A 485 6.49 -6.96 17.69
CA VAL A 485 5.84 -6.76 19.01
C VAL A 485 4.67 -7.74 19.21
N GLY A 486 4.09 -8.26 18.14
CA GLY A 486 3.05 -9.28 18.16
C GLY A 486 3.45 -10.51 18.97
N GLY A 487 4.73 -10.91 18.99
CA GLY A 487 5.15 -12.04 19.84
C GLY A 487 4.91 -11.81 21.34
N ALA A 488 5.07 -10.58 21.84
CA ALA A 488 4.80 -10.23 23.24
C ALA A 488 3.30 -10.07 23.53
N LEU A 489 2.50 -9.81 22.50
CA LEU A 489 1.04 -9.61 22.59
C LEU A 489 0.23 -10.84 22.16
N ALA A 490 0.90 -11.89 21.67
CA ALA A 490 0.27 -13.06 21.04
C ALA A 490 -0.74 -13.75 21.95
N ASP A 491 -0.48 -13.82 23.26
CA ASP A 491 -1.43 -14.41 24.21
C ASP A 491 -2.71 -13.57 24.38
N ALA A 492 -2.60 -12.24 24.33
CA ALA A 492 -3.74 -11.34 24.36
C ALA A 492 -4.51 -11.40 23.03
N GLU A 493 -3.82 -11.36 21.88
CA GLU A 493 -4.41 -11.55 20.55
C GLU A 493 -5.18 -12.88 20.48
N ARG A 494 -4.56 -13.98 20.94
CA ARG A 494 -5.18 -15.30 20.99
C ARG A 494 -6.42 -15.32 21.87
N ALA A 495 -6.41 -14.62 23.01
CA ALA A 495 -7.56 -14.55 23.91
C ALA A 495 -8.76 -13.84 23.28
N ASP A 496 -8.54 -12.76 22.52
CA ASP A 496 -9.58 -12.06 21.74
C ASP A 496 -10.12 -12.93 20.60
N LEU A 497 -9.23 -13.56 19.82
CA LEU A 497 -9.63 -14.46 18.73
C LEU A 497 -10.46 -15.66 19.24
N TRP A 498 -10.16 -16.16 20.45
CA TRP A 498 -10.97 -17.20 21.12
C TRP A 498 -12.38 -16.74 21.49
N ARG A 499 -12.58 -15.44 21.75
CA ARG A 499 -13.91 -14.83 21.95
C ARG A 499 -14.64 -14.56 20.63
N GLY A 500 -13.93 -14.59 19.52
CA GLY A 500 -14.45 -14.22 18.20
C GLY A 500 -14.40 -12.72 17.93
N ASP A 501 -13.65 -11.97 18.74
CA ASP A 501 -13.44 -10.54 18.61
C ASP A 501 -12.15 -10.26 17.83
N ILE A 502 -12.08 -9.10 17.18
CA ILE A 502 -10.83 -8.61 16.60
C ILE A 502 -9.95 -8.04 17.73
N PRO A 503 -8.69 -8.51 17.89
CA PRO A 503 -7.79 -8.01 18.91
C PRO A 503 -7.65 -6.49 18.88
N MET A 504 -7.70 -5.87 20.07
CA MET A 504 -7.63 -4.43 20.24
C MET A 504 -6.66 -4.09 21.36
N PHE A 505 -5.76 -3.15 21.08
CA PHE A 505 -4.80 -2.63 22.03
C PHE A 505 -4.91 -1.12 22.07
N VAL A 506 -4.68 -0.56 23.25
CA VAL A 506 -4.68 0.89 23.46
C VAL A 506 -3.38 1.31 24.14
N THR A 507 -3.04 2.58 23.97
CA THR A 507 -1.94 3.25 24.65
C THR A 507 -2.40 4.63 25.12
N ARG A 508 -1.53 5.30 25.87
CA ARG A 508 -1.73 6.70 26.30
C ARG A 508 -0.53 7.52 25.83
N PRO A 509 -0.72 8.76 25.34
CA PRO A 509 0.37 9.56 24.79
C PRO A 509 1.56 9.71 25.75
N GLY A 510 1.31 9.84 27.06
CA GLY A 510 2.35 9.96 28.09
C GLY A 510 2.99 8.65 28.55
N SER A 511 2.63 7.51 27.96
CA SER A 511 3.04 6.16 28.40
C SER A 511 3.92 5.46 27.38
N ARG A 512 4.67 4.45 27.84
CA ARG A 512 5.44 3.50 27.01
C ARG A 512 4.84 2.08 27.01
N ASP A 513 3.67 1.96 27.62
CA ASP A 513 2.98 0.70 27.83
C ASP A 513 1.80 0.57 26.86
N LEU A 514 1.44 -0.68 26.57
CA LEU A 514 0.20 -1.03 25.88
C LEU A 514 -0.76 -1.68 26.87
N GLU A 515 -2.06 -1.51 26.64
CA GLU A 515 -3.13 -2.15 27.39
C GLU A 515 -3.99 -2.97 26.42
N ASP A 516 -4.30 -4.22 26.78
CA ASP A 516 -5.17 -5.09 25.99
C ASP A 516 -6.67 -4.85 26.27
N ALA A 517 -7.54 -5.49 25.49
CA ALA A 517 -8.99 -5.30 25.57
C ALA A 517 -9.63 -5.64 26.93
N VAL A 518 -8.92 -6.32 27.84
CA VAL A 518 -9.41 -6.64 29.20
C VAL A 518 -8.69 -5.87 30.30
N GLY A 519 -7.88 -4.86 29.95
CA GLY A 519 -7.15 -4.01 30.89
C GLY A 519 -5.79 -4.58 31.33
N GLY A 520 -5.30 -5.64 30.67
CA GLY A 520 -3.98 -6.20 30.91
C GLY A 520 -2.89 -5.28 30.38
N ARG A 521 -1.91 -4.94 31.23
CA ARG A 521 -0.82 -4.01 30.89
C ARG A 521 0.42 -4.74 30.43
N HIS A 522 0.97 -4.29 29.30
CA HIS A 522 2.17 -4.80 28.65
C HIS A 522 3.25 -3.72 28.65
N THR A 523 4.24 -3.86 29.54
CA THR A 523 5.16 -2.77 29.87
C THR A 523 6.37 -2.67 28.95
N GLY A 524 6.77 -1.45 28.59
CA GLY A 524 8.06 -1.19 27.91
C GLY A 524 8.15 -1.69 26.47
N LEU A 525 7.03 -1.90 25.80
CA LEU A 525 6.99 -2.33 24.39
C LEU A 525 7.27 -1.18 23.40
N LEU A 526 7.11 0.07 23.85
CA LEU A 526 7.31 1.26 23.03
C LEU A 526 8.69 1.88 23.25
N ALA A 527 9.29 2.41 22.18
CA ALA A 527 10.64 3.00 22.23
C ALA A 527 10.71 4.22 23.15
N GLU A 528 9.65 5.01 23.13
CA GLU A 528 9.43 6.25 23.87
C GLU A 528 7.92 6.52 23.97
N SER A 529 7.53 7.58 24.69
CA SER A 529 6.13 7.99 24.73
C SER A 529 5.75 8.73 23.45
N ALA A 530 4.48 8.60 23.01
CA ALA A 530 4.03 9.30 21.81
C ALA A 530 3.98 10.81 22.00
N GLU A 531 3.74 11.28 23.23
CA GLU A 531 3.86 12.70 23.58
C GLU A 531 5.28 13.22 23.30
N ASP A 532 6.31 12.53 23.79
CA ASP A 532 7.71 12.93 23.55
C ASP A 532 8.04 12.93 22.05
N ALA A 533 7.51 11.95 21.31
CA ALA A 533 7.71 11.86 19.87
C ALA A 533 7.10 13.04 19.11
N VAL A 534 5.86 13.39 19.42
CA VAL A 534 5.17 14.55 18.85
C VAL A 534 5.87 15.85 19.26
N ARG A 535 6.28 16.00 20.53
CA ARG A 535 7.01 17.19 21.00
C ARG A 535 8.30 17.41 20.19
N ARG A 536 9.06 16.34 19.95
CA ARG A 536 10.27 16.41 19.12
C ARG A 536 9.96 16.69 17.66
N LYS A 537 8.89 16.14 17.09
CA LYS A 537 8.45 16.47 15.73
C LYS A 537 8.10 17.96 15.60
N VAL A 538 7.28 18.49 16.50
CA VAL A 538 6.93 19.93 16.55
C VAL A 538 8.16 20.82 16.67
N ALA A 539 9.15 20.42 17.49
CA ALA A 539 10.41 21.15 17.62
C ALA A 539 11.27 21.12 16.34
N GLY A 540 11.16 20.05 15.55
CA GLY A 540 11.90 19.85 14.30
C GLY A 540 11.27 20.47 13.05
N LEU A 541 10.06 21.03 13.14
CA LEU A 541 9.38 21.64 12.00
C LEU A 541 10.20 22.81 11.43
N GLY A 542 10.60 22.68 10.17
CA GLY A 542 11.44 23.62 9.45
C GLY A 542 11.11 23.69 7.96
N SER A 543 11.90 24.44 7.20
CA SER A 543 11.75 24.55 5.74
C SER A 543 12.08 23.26 5.00
N GLU A 544 13.07 22.50 5.50
CA GLU A 544 13.45 21.20 4.92
C GLU A 544 12.35 20.16 5.10
N ASP A 545 11.82 20.03 6.32
CA ASP A 545 10.67 19.15 6.60
C ASP A 545 9.45 19.55 5.77
N LEU A 546 9.10 20.85 5.71
CA LEU A 546 7.97 21.32 4.91
C LEU A 546 8.12 20.96 3.42
N ALA A 547 9.31 21.18 2.85
CA ALA A 547 9.58 20.85 1.45
C ALA A 547 9.45 19.34 1.19
N GLU A 548 9.93 18.50 2.11
CA GLU A 548 9.79 17.05 2.04
C GLU A 548 8.33 16.60 2.14
N GLN A 549 7.57 17.12 3.11
CA GLN A 549 6.16 16.75 3.24
C GLN A 549 5.34 17.19 2.01
N LEU A 550 5.61 18.36 1.44
CA LEU A 550 4.99 18.82 0.20
C LEU A 550 5.35 17.95 -1.00
N TRP A 551 6.61 17.49 -1.08
CA TRP A 551 7.02 16.53 -2.09
C TRP A 551 6.26 15.21 -1.95
N ILE A 552 6.16 14.65 -0.73
CA ILE A 552 5.42 13.41 -0.47
C ILE A 552 3.94 13.57 -0.80
N ILE A 553 3.31 14.72 -0.50
CA ILE A 553 1.93 15.02 -0.90
C ILE A 553 1.78 14.93 -2.42
N SER A 554 2.62 15.66 -3.15
CA SER A 554 2.57 15.73 -4.62
C SER A 554 2.82 14.36 -5.25
N ALA A 555 3.86 13.66 -4.79
CA ALA A 555 4.21 12.32 -5.24
C ALA A 555 3.11 11.29 -4.94
N SER A 556 2.37 11.44 -3.82
CA SER A 556 1.30 10.49 -3.46
C SER A 556 0.10 10.66 -4.39
N LEU A 557 -0.28 11.90 -4.71
CA LEU A 557 -1.34 12.20 -5.68
C LEU A 557 -0.95 11.76 -7.10
N ALA A 558 0.31 11.95 -7.46
CA ALA A 558 0.88 11.48 -8.71
C ALA A 558 0.82 9.95 -8.85
N SER A 559 0.97 9.22 -7.74
CA SER A 559 0.89 7.75 -7.70
C SER A 559 -0.51 7.16 -7.93
N ARG A 560 -1.60 7.93 -7.86
CA ARG A 560 -2.97 7.39 -8.08
C ARG A 560 -3.08 6.62 -9.42
N PRO A 561 -3.87 5.53 -9.48
CA PRO A 561 -3.89 4.67 -10.66
C PRO A 561 -4.24 5.43 -11.94
N GLN A 562 -3.42 5.24 -12.98
CA GLN A 562 -3.64 5.79 -14.31
C GLN A 562 -2.92 4.91 -15.35
N PRO A 563 -3.30 4.97 -16.63
CA PRO A 563 -2.52 4.32 -17.69
C PRO A 563 -1.07 4.81 -17.67
N ILE A 564 -0.12 3.87 -17.67
CA ILE A 564 1.30 4.17 -17.80
C ILE A 564 1.59 4.40 -19.28
N LEU A 565 2.11 5.58 -19.60
CA LEU A 565 2.46 5.97 -20.95
C LEU A 565 3.94 6.36 -20.98
N HIS A 566 4.77 5.55 -21.62
CA HIS A 566 6.18 5.87 -21.92
C HIS A 566 6.30 6.61 -23.25
N ARG A 567 5.49 7.65 -23.44
CA ARG A 567 5.40 8.38 -24.71
C ARG A 567 5.64 9.87 -24.51
N ALA A 568 6.26 10.48 -25.51
CA ALA A 568 6.27 11.91 -25.76
C ALA A 568 4.89 12.57 -25.53
N GLN A 569 4.84 13.57 -24.65
CA GLN A 569 3.70 14.48 -24.52
C GLN A 569 3.67 15.51 -25.68
N PRO A 570 2.53 16.18 -25.96
CA PRO A 570 2.43 17.15 -27.05
C PRO A 570 3.53 18.21 -26.97
N SER A 571 4.26 18.36 -28.07
CA SER A 571 5.50 19.13 -28.12
C SER A 571 5.26 20.65 -28.03
N ILE A 572 6.21 21.37 -27.43
CA ILE A 572 6.11 22.82 -27.21
C ILE A 572 6.95 23.56 -28.26
N PRO A 573 6.37 24.50 -29.05
CA PRO A 573 7.12 25.30 -30.01
C PRO A 573 8.29 26.01 -29.34
N PHE A 574 9.50 25.85 -29.88
CA PHE A 574 10.69 26.55 -29.41
C PHE A 574 11.24 27.47 -30.49
N GLY A 575 11.73 28.64 -30.08
CA GLY A 575 12.31 29.62 -30.99
C GLY A 575 13.74 29.28 -31.40
N ASP A 576 14.28 30.06 -32.33
CA ASP A 576 15.68 29.95 -32.75
C ASP A 576 16.65 30.04 -31.55
N PRO A 577 17.82 29.37 -31.61
CA PRO A 577 18.84 29.46 -30.57
C PRO A 577 19.21 30.93 -30.34
N ALA A 578 19.23 31.36 -29.08
CA ALA A 578 19.65 32.73 -28.75
C ALA A 578 21.18 32.84 -28.67
N ALA A 579 21.87 31.72 -28.41
CA ALA A 579 23.32 31.63 -28.31
C ALA A 579 23.81 30.19 -28.59
N ALA A 580 25.13 30.02 -28.76
CA ALA A 580 25.76 28.71 -28.79
C ALA A 580 25.62 28.00 -27.41
N PRO A 581 25.55 26.67 -27.36
CA PRO A 581 25.54 25.93 -26.10
C PRO A 581 26.78 26.28 -25.27
N ASP A 582 26.55 26.73 -24.04
CA ASP A 582 27.61 27.07 -23.08
C ASP A 582 27.80 25.89 -22.11
N PRO A 583 28.92 25.14 -22.20
CA PRO A 583 29.23 24.06 -21.28
C PRO A 583 29.21 24.49 -19.81
N GLU A 584 29.54 25.75 -19.51
CA GLU A 584 29.49 26.26 -18.14
C GLU A 584 28.04 26.41 -17.62
N ARG A 585 27.07 26.74 -18.49
CA ARG A 585 25.64 26.74 -18.12
C ARG A 585 25.17 25.35 -17.74
N ALA A 586 25.48 24.36 -18.58
CA ALA A 586 25.12 22.97 -18.33
C ALA A 586 25.76 22.46 -17.02
N LEU A 587 27.03 22.78 -16.80
CA LEU A 587 27.75 22.40 -15.58
C LEU A 587 27.17 23.04 -14.33
N ARG A 588 26.82 24.34 -14.35
CA ARG A 588 26.16 25.02 -13.22
C ARG A 588 24.82 24.38 -12.87
N LEU A 589 24.03 24.02 -13.88
CA LEU A 589 22.76 23.30 -13.70
C LEU A 589 22.98 21.91 -13.08
N ALA A 590 23.94 21.14 -13.62
CA ALA A 590 24.30 19.83 -13.08
C ALA A 590 24.78 19.92 -11.61
N SER A 591 25.60 20.92 -11.28
CA SER A 591 26.04 21.17 -9.90
C SER A 591 24.87 21.49 -8.97
N ARG A 592 23.93 22.35 -9.40
CA ARG A 592 22.72 22.66 -8.60
C ARG A 592 21.88 21.41 -8.32
N ILE A 593 21.73 20.53 -9.32
CA ILE A 593 21.03 19.25 -9.16
C ILE A 593 21.79 18.34 -8.18
N GLY A 594 23.11 18.21 -8.32
CA GLY A 594 23.93 17.44 -7.39
C GLY A 594 23.79 17.93 -5.94
N GLU A 595 23.80 19.24 -5.73
CA GLU A 595 23.61 19.86 -4.42
C GLU A 595 22.20 19.63 -3.87
N ASP A 596 21.17 19.65 -4.72
CA ASP A 596 19.80 19.33 -4.33
C ASP A 596 19.65 17.87 -3.90
N LEU A 597 20.21 16.93 -4.68
CA LEU A 597 20.25 15.52 -4.31
C LEU A 597 20.99 15.31 -2.99
N MET A 598 22.11 16.00 -2.75
CA MET A 598 22.80 15.90 -1.46
C MET A 598 21.95 16.38 -0.29
N ARG A 599 21.19 17.48 -0.45
CA ARG A 599 20.29 18.03 0.57
C ARG A 599 19.11 17.11 0.87
N ARG A 600 18.53 16.50 -0.16
CA ARG A 600 17.39 15.56 -0.04
C ARG A 600 17.78 14.15 0.41
N ALA A 601 19.08 13.89 0.58
CA ALA A 601 19.55 12.59 1.04
C ALA A 601 19.25 12.42 2.53
N HIS A 602 18.52 11.36 2.88
CA HIS A 602 18.40 10.90 4.25
C HIS A 602 19.68 10.17 4.66
N ARG A 603 20.27 10.59 5.78
CA ARG A 603 21.56 10.07 6.23
C ARG A 603 21.51 9.70 7.70
N ASP A 604 22.22 8.63 8.03
CA ASP A 604 22.61 8.31 9.39
C ASP A 604 24.06 7.79 9.41
N THR A 605 24.49 7.22 10.53
CA THR A 605 25.85 6.68 10.68
C THR A 605 26.12 5.43 9.82
N THR A 606 25.10 4.86 9.16
CA THR A 606 25.17 3.59 8.46
C THR A 606 25.07 3.71 6.95
N ARG A 607 24.32 4.69 6.42
CA ARG A 607 24.20 4.94 4.97
C ARG A 607 23.58 6.29 4.64
N ALA A 608 23.64 6.65 3.35
CA ALA A 608 22.73 7.60 2.71
C ALA A 608 21.68 6.86 1.87
N ASN A 609 20.47 7.42 1.75
CA ASN A 609 19.46 7.00 0.78
C ASN A 609 18.47 8.15 0.48
N TRP A 610 17.63 7.98 -0.52
CA TRP A 610 16.60 8.94 -0.92
C TRP A 610 15.22 8.29 -0.95
N LEU A 611 14.19 9.12 -0.89
CA LEU A 611 12.88 8.74 -1.36
C LEU A 611 12.84 8.91 -2.88
N GLY A 612 12.00 8.13 -3.55
CA GLY A 612 11.81 8.23 -5.00
C GLY A 612 10.46 7.67 -5.41
N LEU A 613 10.09 7.94 -6.67
CA LEU A 613 8.95 7.34 -7.34
C LEU A 613 9.45 6.16 -8.17
N GLU A 614 8.95 4.98 -7.86
CA GLU A 614 9.31 3.74 -8.53
C GLU A 614 8.08 3.17 -9.24
N LEU A 615 8.26 2.77 -10.49
CA LEU A 615 7.25 2.06 -11.26
C LEU A 615 7.36 0.57 -10.97
N ILE A 616 6.37 0.01 -10.30
CA ILE A 616 6.35 -1.38 -9.88
C ILE A 616 5.66 -2.23 -10.96
N ASP A 617 6.40 -3.20 -11.49
CA ASP A 617 5.97 -4.17 -12.51
C ASP A 617 5.36 -3.56 -13.77
N GLU A 618 5.66 -2.29 -14.08
CA GLU A 618 4.99 -1.54 -15.16
C GLU A 618 3.46 -1.44 -14.97
N VAL A 619 2.97 -1.53 -13.72
CA VAL A 619 1.55 -1.47 -13.37
C VAL A 619 1.16 -0.21 -12.61
N HIS A 620 1.96 0.19 -11.61
CA HIS A 620 1.64 1.38 -10.81
C HIS A 620 2.88 2.06 -10.24
N TRP A 621 2.75 3.36 -9.96
CA TRP A 621 3.79 4.16 -9.32
C TRP A 621 3.68 4.14 -7.81
N SER A 622 4.81 4.04 -7.11
CA SER A 622 4.85 3.99 -5.65
C SER A 622 5.97 4.87 -5.10
N ILE A 623 5.69 5.59 -4.00
CA ILE A 623 6.73 6.27 -3.23
C ILE A 623 7.43 5.27 -2.34
N ARG A 624 8.76 5.18 -2.48
CA ARG A 624 9.58 4.24 -1.71
C ARG A 624 10.92 4.86 -1.33
N ALA A 625 11.56 4.31 -0.31
CA ALA A 625 13.00 4.45 -0.20
C ALA A 625 13.64 3.75 -1.41
N MET A 626 14.58 4.43 -2.07
CA MET A 626 15.15 3.93 -3.32
C MET A 626 15.84 2.58 -3.08
N GLY A 627 15.58 1.62 -3.97
CA GLY A 627 16.24 0.32 -4.00
C GLY A 627 17.64 0.38 -4.60
N ALA A 628 18.29 -0.78 -4.76
CA ALA A 628 19.65 -0.85 -5.31
C ALA A 628 19.73 -0.74 -6.84
N GLY A 629 18.60 -0.62 -7.54
CA GLY A 629 18.56 -0.57 -9.01
C GLY A 629 19.32 0.63 -9.59
N LEU A 630 19.77 0.50 -10.84
CA LEU A 630 20.41 1.59 -11.58
C LEU A 630 19.39 2.65 -12.02
N THR A 631 18.22 2.20 -12.46
CA THR A 631 17.23 3.03 -13.18
C THR A 631 16.42 3.91 -12.24
N TYR A 632 15.85 3.32 -11.20
CA TYR A 632 15.01 3.98 -10.17
C TYR A 632 15.63 3.94 -8.77
N GLY A 633 16.83 3.37 -8.63
CA GLY A 633 17.46 3.14 -7.34
C GLY A 633 18.66 4.05 -7.03
N TYR A 634 19.20 3.91 -5.83
CA TYR A 634 20.28 4.74 -5.32
C TYR A 634 21.60 4.54 -6.08
N VAL A 635 21.78 3.43 -6.82
CA VAL A 635 22.98 3.20 -7.64
C VAL A 635 23.06 4.21 -8.79
N GLY A 636 21.94 4.54 -9.42
CA GLY A 636 21.88 5.58 -10.46
C GLY A 636 22.19 6.97 -9.92
N VAL A 637 21.66 7.30 -8.75
CA VAL A 637 21.93 8.58 -8.06
C VAL A 637 23.41 8.70 -7.71
N SER A 638 23.97 7.65 -7.08
CA SER A 638 25.39 7.61 -6.74
C SER A 638 26.27 7.71 -7.97
N LEU A 639 25.91 7.08 -9.09
CA LEU A 639 26.68 7.15 -10.32
C LEU A 639 26.77 8.59 -10.85
N PHE A 640 25.64 9.31 -10.87
CA PHE A 640 25.64 10.73 -11.23
C PHE A 640 26.50 11.57 -10.29
N LEU A 641 26.31 11.43 -8.97
CA LEU A 641 27.07 12.19 -7.98
C LEU A 641 28.58 11.89 -8.07
N ALA A 642 28.96 10.63 -8.27
CA ALA A 642 30.35 10.23 -8.41
C ALA A 642 31.00 10.79 -9.69
N GLU A 643 30.28 10.74 -10.82
CA GLU A 643 30.77 11.32 -12.08
C GLU A 643 30.91 12.85 -11.95
N LEU A 644 29.91 13.54 -11.37
CA LEU A 644 29.97 14.98 -11.13
C LEU A 644 31.14 15.36 -10.19
N GLY A 645 31.28 14.63 -9.07
CA GLY A 645 32.33 14.84 -8.08
C GLY A 645 33.73 14.63 -8.66
N SER A 646 33.93 13.57 -9.45
CA SER A 646 35.20 13.27 -10.11
C SER A 646 35.61 14.36 -11.11
N ARG A 647 34.65 14.88 -11.90
CA ARG A 647 34.92 15.94 -12.89
C ARG A 647 35.18 17.31 -12.29
N LEU A 648 34.58 17.59 -11.14
CA LEU A 648 34.68 18.88 -10.44
C LEU A 648 35.70 18.89 -9.30
N ASP A 649 36.35 17.75 -9.02
CA ASP A 649 37.23 17.57 -7.85
C ASP A 649 36.50 17.92 -6.53
N ARG A 650 35.25 17.47 -6.40
CA ARG A 650 34.34 17.78 -5.27
C ARG A 650 34.10 16.53 -4.42
N GLN A 651 34.84 16.46 -3.30
CA GLN A 651 34.83 15.30 -2.41
C GLN A 651 33.47 15.02 -1.74
N ASP A 652 32.67 16.05 -1.46
CA ASP A 652 31.36 15.91 -0.83
C ASP A 652 30.34 15.14 -1.69
N PHE A 653 30.42 15.27 -3.02
CA PHE A 653 29.64 14.43 -3.94
C PHE A 653 30.10 12.97 -3.91
N LEU A 654 31.42 12.74 -3.91
CA LEU A 654 32.01 11.40 -3.85
C LEU A 654 31.66 10.69 -2.53
N ASP A 655 31.80 11.40 -1.40
CA ASP A 655 31.46 10.88 -0.07
C ASP A 655 29.97 10.51 0.04
N THR A 656 29.10 11.31 -0.58
CA THR A 656 27.67 11.00 -0.65
C THR A 656 27.40 9.76 -1.47
N ALA A 657 28.02 9.63 -2.65
CA ALA A 657 27.87 8.47 -3.51
C ALA A 657 28.35 7.20 -2.79
N ALA A 658 29.49 7.26 -2.10
CA ALA A 658 30.06 6.17 -1.31
C ALA A 658 29.17 5.77 -0.12
N ALA A 659 28.65 6.74 0.64
CA ALA A 659 27.76 6.49 1.77
C ALA A 659 26.44 5.79 1.36
N ALA A 660 25.96 6.02 0.14
CA ALA A 660 24.80 5.31 -0.39
C ALA A 660 25.09 3.85 -0.79
N MET A 661 26.35 3.52 -1.11
CA MET A 661 26.76 2.16 -1.48
C MET A 661 27.04 1.23 -0.30
N THR A 662 27.19 1.76 0.92
CA THR A 662 27.53 0.97 2.12
C THR A 662 26.74 -0.34 2.32
N PRO A 663 25.42 -0.43 2.04
CA PRO A 663 24.67 -1.68 2.26
C PRO A 663 24.72 -2.68 1.10
N ILE A 664 25.40 -2.40 -0.02
CA ILE A 664 25.26 -3.16 -1.27
C ILE A 664 25.57 -4.66 -1.09
N ASP A 665 26.64 -5.01 -0.37
CA ASP A 665 27.01 -6.42 -0.13
C ASP A 665 25.92 -7.16 0.67
N ARG A 666 25.29 -6.48 1.63
CA ARG A 666 24.18 -7.06 2.40
C ARG A 666 22.94 -7.25 1.54
N VAL A 667 22.65 -6.31 0.63
CA VAL A 667 21.52 -6.39 -0.31
C VAL A 667 21.72 -7.56 -1.27
N LEU A 668 22.87 -7.65 -1.93
CA LEU A 668 23.20 -8.77 -2.82
C LEU A 668 23.16 -10.11 -2.08
N GLY A 669 23.68 -10.18 -0.85
CA GLY A 669 23.62 -11.37 -0.01
C GLY A 669 22.20 -11.73 0.47
N ALA A 670 21.26 -10.79 0.52
CA ALA A 670 19.85 -11.08 0.78
C ALA A 670 19.18 -11.66 -0.46
N ILE A 671 19.40 -11.05 -1.64
CA ILE A 671 18.92 -11.53 -2.94
C ILE A 671 19.40 -12.96 -3.19
N ALA A 672 20.67 -13.25 -2.92
CA ALA A 672 21.27 -14.58 -3.12
C ALA A 672 20.64 -15.69 -2.26
N ARG A 673 20.07 -15.35 -1.10
CA ARG A 673 19.53 -16.31 -0.13
C ARG A 673 18.06 -16.66 -0.37
N ASP A 674 17.33 -15.82 -1.09
CA ASP A 674 15.91 -16.03 -1.38
C ASP A 674 15.66 -16.12 -2.88
N ARG A 675 15.26 -17.33 -3.32
CA ARG A 675 14.97 -17.61 -4.73
C ARG A 675 13.82 -16.75 -5.26
N ALA A 676 12.80 -16.45 -4.45
CA ALA A 676 11.67 -15.63 -4.90
C ALA A 676 12.11 -14.18 -5.16
N THR A 677 12.87 -13.59 -4.24
CA THR A 677 13.49 -12.27 -4.42
C THR A 677 14.42 -12.25 -5.64
N LEU A 678 15.30 -13.24 -5.81
CA LEU A 678 16.20 -13.33 -6.96
C LEU A 678 15.44 -13.30 -8.30
N GLN A 679 14.34 -14.05 -8.38
CA GLN A 679 13.49 -14.11 -9.56
C GLN A 679 12.72 -12.80 -9.80
N THR A 680 12.31 -12.12 -8.73
CA THR A 680 11.62 -10.82 -8.81
C THR A 680 12.57 -9.72 -9.28
N VAL A 681 13.82 -9.70 -8.80
CA VAL A 681 14.82 -8.72 -9.25
C VAL A 681 15.23 -8.97 -10.71
N GLY A 682 15.41 -10.23 -11.09
CA GLY A 682 15.73 -10.63 -12.46
C GLY A 682 17.10 -10.17 -12.96
N CYS A 683 17.43 -10.54 -14.20
CA CYS A 683 18.73 -10.27 -14.81
C CYS A 683 18.83 -8.96 -15.61
N GLY A 684 17.70 -8.31 -15.91
CA GLY A 684 17.64 -7.16 -16.80
C GLY A 684 18.28 -5.87 -16.29
N LEU A 685 18.07 -4.79 -17.05
CA LEU A 685 18.57 -3.45 -16.75
C LEU A 685 17.95 -2.85 -15.47
N HIS A 686 16.67 -3.10 -15.18
CA HIS A 686 16.05 -2.72 -13.90
C HIS A 686 16.54 -3.60 -12.73
N GLY A 687 17.09 -4.78 -13.03
CA GLY A 687 17.54 -5.79 -12.07
C GLY A 687 19.06 -5.87 -11.91
N LEU A 688 19.56 -7.11 -11.79
CA LEU A 688 20.97 -7.41 -11.52
C LEU A 688 21.94 -6.89 -12.58
N GLY A 689 21.52 -6.83 -13.86
CA GLY A 689 22.34 -6.28 -14.94
C GLY A 689 22.67 -4.80 -14.69
N GLY A 690 21.65 -3.97 -14.46
CA GLY A 690 21.86 -2.55 -14.15
C GLY A 690 22.68 -2.34 -12.88
N ILE A 691 22.43 -3.14 -11.83
CA ILE A 691 23.21 -3.12 -10.59
C ILE A 691 24.70 -3.39 -10.88
N ALA A 692 25.01 -4.47 -11.62
CA ALA A 692 26.37 -4.85 -11.96
C ALA A 692 27.10 -3.75 -12.74
N TYR A 693 26.45 -3.18 -13.77
CA TYR A 693 27.02 -2.09 -14.56
C TYR A 693 27.29 -0.83 -13.71
N GLY A 694 26.32 -0.41 -12.90
CA GLY A 694 26.46 0.75 -12.03
C GLY A 694 27.58 0.59 -11.01
N LEU A 695 27.69 -0.59 -10.38
CA LEU A 695 28.76 -0.89 -9.43
C LEU A 695 30.14 -0.95 -10.10
N ALA A 696 30.25 -1.50 -11.31
CA ALA A 696 31.51 -1.51 -12.05
C ALA A 696 32.01 -0.08 -12.30
N ARG A 697 31.12 0.80 -12.78
CA ARG A 697 31.43 2.23 -12.98
C ARG A 697 31.80 2.95 -11.68
N LEU A 698 31.01 2.75 -10.63
CA LEU A 698 31.26 3.35 -9.33
C LEU A 698 32.58 2.89 -8.71
N SER A 699 32.97 1.62 -8.90
CA SER A 699 34.25 1.11 -8.40
C SER A 699 35.46 1.84 -9.00
N THR A 700 35.35 2.28 -10.26
CA THR A 700 36.38 3.10 -10.92
C THR A 700 36.34 4.55 -10.45
N LEU A 701 35.14 5.16 -10.36
CA LEU A 701 34.99 6.56 -9.97
C LEU A 701 35.37 6.83 -8.51
N LEU A 702 35.17 5.86 -7.62
CA LEU A 702 35.45 5.96 -6.19
C LEU A 702 36.76 5.28 -5.79
N ASP A 703 37.47 4.64 -6.73
CA ASP A 703 38.66 3.80 -6.48
C ASP A 703 38.44 2.78 -5.35
N ASP A 704 37.31 2.06 -5.41
CA ASP A 704 36.85 1.15 -4.35
C ASP A 704 36.87 -0.32 -4.79
N SER A 705 37.81 -1.08 -4.20
CA SER A 705 37.97 -2.51 -4.48
C SER A 705 36.83 -3.39 -3.95
N ASP A 706 36.12 -2.95 -2.92
CA ASP A 706 34.96 -3.67 -2.38
C ASP A 706 33.78 -3.54 -3.34
N LEU A 707 33.55 -2.36 -3.93
CA LEU A 707 32.53 -2.19 -4.97
C LEU A 707 32.85 -3.01 -6.23
N ARG A 708 34.12 -3.12 -6.59
CA ARG A 708 34.55 -4.01 -7.68
C ARG A 708 34.16 -5.46 -7.40
N ARG A 709 34.31 -5.92 -6.15
CA ARG A 709 33.89 -7.26 -5.71
C ARG A 709 32.36 -7.38 -5.71
N SER A 710 31.63 -6.37 -5.26
CA SER A 710 30.15 -6.35 -5.31
C SER A 710 29.63 -6.41 -6.75
N ALA A 711 30.27 -5.73 -7.70
CA ALA A 711 29.93 -5.79 -9.13
C ALA A 711 30.04 -7.22 -9.67
N LEU A 712 31.13 -7.93 -9.35
CA LEU A 712 31.32 -9.33 -9.73
C LEU A 712 30.30 -10.26 -9.07
N ASN A 713 29.95 -10.02 -7.80
CA ASN A 713 28.90 -10.76 -7.11
C ASN A 713 27.54 -10.57 -7.79
N ALA A 714 27.21 -9.34 -8.21
CA ALA A 714 25.98 -9.07 -8.96
C ALA A 714 25.96 -9.84 -10.29
N VAL A 715 27.08 -9.87 -11.04
CA VAL A 715 27.22 -10.68 -12.26
C VAL A 715 27.03 -12.18 -11.97
N GLN A 716 27.58 -12.71 -10.88
CA GLN A 716 27.39 -14.12 -10.53
C GLN A 716 25.93 -14.48 -10.20
N LEU A 717 25.15 -13.53 -9.68
CA LEU A 717 23.72 -13.74 -9.39
C LEU A 717 22.86 -13.73 -10.66
N ILE A 718 23.36 -13.20 -11.78
CA ILE A 718 22.62 -13.19 -13.06
C ILE A 718 22.35 -14.63 -13.49
N GLU A 719 23.34 -15.52 -13.48
CA GLU A 719 23.20 -16.90 -13.96
C GLU A 719 21.99 -17.66 -13.34
N PRO A 720 21.85 -17.76 -12.00
CA PRO A 720 20.70 -18.44 -11.40
C PRO A 720 19.36 -17.71 -11.56
N SER A 721 19.36 -16.45 -12.00
CA SER A 721 18.14 -15.68 -12.26
C SER A 721 17.55 -15.92 -13.66
N ILE A 722 18.33 -16.40 -14.64
CA ILE A 722 17.92 -16.53 -16.06
C ILE A 722 16.71 -17.46 -16.27
N THR A 723 16.48 -18.42 -15.37
CA THR A 723 15.36 -19.37 -15.50
C THR A 723 14.02 -18.62 -15.48
N ASP A 724 13.16 -18.81 -16.49
CA ASP A 724 11.85 -18.15 -16.65
C ASP A 724 11.90 -16.60 -16.80
N THR A 725 13.05 -16.04 -17.19
CA THR A 725 13.21 -14.60 -17.42
C THR A 725 12.66 -14.15 -18.78
N LYS A 726 12.15 -12.91 -18.83
CA LYS A 726 11.79 -12.20 -20.07
C LYS A 726 13.01 -12.01 -20.97
N GLN A 727 12.80 -11.68 -22.25
CA GLN A 727 13.91 -11.40 -23.19
C GLN A 727 14.33 -9.93 -23.21
N LEU A 728 13.44 -9.03 -22.77
CA LEU A 728 13.51 -7.58 -22.96
C LEU A 728 14.75 -6.94 -22.33
N LEU A 729 15.05 -5.70 -22.73
CA LEU A 729 16.15 -4.93 -22.15
C LEU A 729 15.85 -4.53 -20.69
N ALA A 730 14.62 -4.09 -20.42
CA ALA A 730 14.14 -3.70 -19.09
C ALA A 730 14.38 -4.77 -18.02
N ASP A 731 13.70 -5.91 -18.14
CA ASP A 731 13.65 -6.93 -17.07
C ASP A 731 14.29 -8.26 -17.48
N GLY A 732 14.89 -8.33 -18.67
CA GLY A 732 15.19 -9.57 -19.35
C GLY A 732 16.65 -9.82 -19.70
N ALA A 733 16.86 -10.95 -20.38
CA ALA A 733 18.19 -11.45 -20.75
C ALA A 733 18.97 -10.49 -21.65
N ALA A 734 18.32 -9.69 -22.51
CA ALA A 734 19.00 -8.67 -23.31
C ALA A 734 19.65 -7.58 -22.43
N GLY A 735 18.95 -7.14 -21.38
CA GLY A 735 19.49 -6.18 -20.41
C GLY A 735 20.67 -6.74 -19.64
N GLY A 736 20.54 -7.99 -19.17
CA GLY A 736 21.63 -8.72 -18.53
C GLY A 736 22.85 -8.87 -19.45
N LEU A 737 22.63 -9.24 -20.71
CA LEU A 737 23.69 -9.38 -21.72
C LEU A 737 24.43 -8.06 -21.94
N ALA A 738 23.71 -6.98 -22.23
CA ALA A 738 24.32 -5.69 -22.50
C ALA A 738 25.11 -5.16 -21.30
N ALA A 739 24.59 -5.31 -20.08
CA ALA A 739 25.29 -4.92 -18.87
C ALA A 739 26.53 -5.77 -18.61
N VAL A 740 26.45 -7.08 -18.77
CA VAL A 740 27.59 -7.99 -18.58
C VAL A 740 28.71 -7.70 -19.57
N LEU A 741 28.37 -7.42 -20.84
CA LEU A 741 29.37 -6.98 -21.83
C LEU A 741 30.02 -5.66 -21.41
N ALA A 742 29.24 -4.68 -20.97
CA ALA A 742 29.76 -3.39 -20.50
C ALA A 742 30.67 -3.54 -19.25
N VAL A 743 30.35 -4.46 -18.34
CA VAL A 743 31.23 -4.81 -17.20
C VAL A 743 32.54 -5.42 -17.69
N GLY A 744 32.49 -6.28 -18.72
CA GLY A 744 33.67 -6.83 -19.38
C GLY A 744 34.54 -5.74 -20.05
N ASP A 745 33.91 -4.81 -20.75
CA ASP A 745 34.56 -3.67 -21.40
C ASP A 745 35.25 -2.74 -20.38
N ALA A 746 34.75 -2.70 -19.13
CA ALA A 746 35.38 -1.99 -18.02
C ALA A 746 36.61 -2.73 -17.42
N GLY A 747 37.00 -3.88 -17.98
CA GLY A 747 38.16 -4.65 -17.55
C GLY A 747 37.89 -5.61 -16.38
N LEU A 748 36.63 -5.86 -16.04
CA LEU A 748 36.27 -6.88 -15.05
C LEU A 748 36.10 -8.25 -15.71
N PRO A 749 36.52 -9.36 -15.07
CA PRO A 749 36.37 -10.69 -15.63
C PRO A 749 34.90 -11.10 -15.73
N VAL A 750 34.50 -11.56 -16.91
CA VAL A 750 33.16 -12.06 -17.23
C VAL A 750 33.27 -13.49 -17.74
N ASP A 751 32.37 -14.38 -17.28
CA ASP A 751 32.32 -15.77 -17.73
C ASP A 751 31.70 -15.86 -19.14
N PRO A 752 32.43 -16.41 -20.14
CA PRO A 752 31.88 -16.63 -21.47
C PRO A 752 30.65 -17.56 -21.49
N GLN A 753 30.51 -18.48 -20.53
CA GLN A 753 29.34 -19.36 -20.44
C GLN A 753 28.08 -18.59 -20.05
N LEU A 754 28.21 -17.61 -19.14
CA LEU A 754 27.11 -16.72 -18.78
C LEU A 754 26.67 -15.88 -19.98
N VAL A 755 27.62 -15.32 -20.73
CA VAL A 755 27.33 -14.57 -21.97
C VAL A 755 26.57 -15.45 -22.96
N ALA A 756 27.03 -16.69 -23.18
CA ALA A 756 26.34 -17.63 -24.06
C ALA A 756 24.90 -17.94 -23.59
N ALA A 757 24.70 -18.18 -22.29
CA ALA A 757 23.38 -18.44 -21.72
C ALA A 757 22.41 -17.26 -21.89
N LEU A 758 22.90 -16.03 -21.70
CA LEU A 758 22.11 -14.81 -21.93
C LEU A 758 21.78 -14.61 -23.41
N VAL A 759 22.73 -14.88 -24.32
CA VAL A 759 22.47 -14.87 -25.77
C VAL A 759 21.40 -15.89 -26.15
N ASP A 760 21.52 -17.13 -25.69
CA ASP A 760 20.55 -18.19 -26.00
C ASP A 760 19.15 -17.83 -25.49
N THR A 761 19.07 -17.25 -24.29
CA THR A 761 17.80 -16.82 -23.70
C THR A 761 17.20 -15.64 -24.45
N ALA A 762 18.00 -14.63 -24.79
CA ALA A 762 17.55 -13.46 -25.54
C ALA A 762 17.09 -13.80 -26.97
N ARG A 763 17.66 -14.85 -27.60
CA ARG A 763 17.29 -15.30 -28.95
C ARG A 763 16.04 -16.17 -29.00
N ASN A 764 15.67 -16.82 -27.90
CA ASN A 764 14.50 -17.71 -27.87
C ASN A 764 13.22 -16.88 -28.02
N PRO A 765 12.43 -17.02 -29.10
CA PRO A 765 11.27 -16.17 -29.32
C PRO A 765 10.17 -16.44 -28.27
N PRO A 766 9.42 -15.43 -27.81
CA PRO A 766 8.28 -15.66 -26.93
C PRO A 766 7.15 -16.33 -27.73
N ALA A 767 6.18 -16.92 -27.03
CA ALA A 767 4.97 -17.47 -27.64
C ALA A 767 4.11 -16.39 -28.37
N HIS A 768 4.37 -15.11 -28.10
CA HIS A 768 3.70 -13.93 -28.63
C HIS A 768 4.72 -12.98 -29.28
N ARG A 769 4.27 -12.17 -30.24
CA ARG A 769 5.13 -11.20 -30.96
C ARG A 769 5.45 -10.01 -30.05
N VAL A 770 6.73 -9.71 -29.87
CA VAL A 770 7.20 -8.50 -29.15
C VAL A 770 6.98 -7.26 -30.03
N PRO A 771 6.45 -6.15 -29.50
CA PRO A 771 6.32 -4.90 -30.24
C PRO A 771 7.68 -4.24 -30.55
N ALA A 772 7.69 -3.25 -31.43
CA ALA A 772 8.84 -2.37 -31.63
C ALA A 772 9.06 -1.48 -30.38
N GLY A 773 10.30 -1.11 -30.11
CA GLY A 773 10.72 -0.37 -28.92
C GLY A 773 12.07 -0.86 -28.41
N PHE A 774 12.78 -0.03 -27.65
CA PHE A 774 14.11 -0.33 -27.16
C PHE A 774 14.08 -0.97 -25.76
N LEU A 775 13.51 -0.29 -24.77
CA LEU A 775 13.51 -0.76 -23.38
C LEU A 775 12.62 -2.01 -23.20
N SER A 776 11.42 -1.96 -23.77
CA SER A 776 10.39 -3.00 -23.64
C SER A 776 10.01 -3.67 -24.97
N GLY A 777 10.83 -3.50 -26.01
CA GLY A 777 10.55 -3.99 -27.36
C GLY A 777 11.68 -4.80 -28.00
N GLN A 778 11.47 -5.14 -29.27
CA GLN A 778 12.39 -5.96 -30.06
C GLN A 778 13.73 -5.27 -30.36
N ASP A 779 13.74 -3.94 -30.52
CA ASP A 779 14.93 -3.20 -30.93
C ASP A 779 16.04 -3.26 -29.86
N GLY A 780 15.69 -3.29 -28.57
CA GLY A 780 16.68 -3.47 -27.50
C GLY A 780 17.25 -4.88 -27.40
N ILE A 781 16.45 -5.90 -27.76
CA ILE A 781 16.94 -7.28 -27.88
C ILE A 781 17.97 -7.34 -29.01
N ASP A 782 17.61 -6.80 -30.17
CA ASP A 782 18.46 -6.81 -31.35
C ASP A 782 19.75 -6.02 -31.08
N TRP A 783 19.69 -4.87 -30.41
CA TRP A 783 20.86 -4.10 -29.98
C TRP A 783 21.80 -4.89 -29.06
N ALA A 784 21.28 -5.54 -28.02
CA ALA A 784 22.09 -6.33 -27.10
C ALA A 784 22.78 -7.52 -27.80
N LEU A 785 22.09 -8.16 -28.74
CA LEU A 785 22.65 -9.24 -29.57
C LEU A 785 23.73 -8.73 -30.53
N ALA A 786 23.56 -7.54 -31.11
CA ALA A 786 24.57 -6.90 -31.95
C ALA A 786 25.88 -6.70 -31.19
N ARG A 787 25.80 -6.21 -29.94
CA ARG A 787 26.97 -6.05 -29.05
C ARG A 787 27.70 -7.35 -28.76
N ALA A 788 26.98 -8.47 -28.73
CA ALA A 788 27.56 -9.80 -28.59
C ALA A 788 28.13 -10.38 -29.90
N GLY A 789 28.11 -9.61 -31.00
CA GLY A 789 28.56 -10.05 -32.32
C GLY A 789 27.61 -11.05 -33.00
N MET A 790 26.35 -11.12 -32.55
CA MET A 790 25.35 -11.99 -33.17
C MET A 790 24.77 -11.32 -34.42
N PRO A 791 24.46 -12.09 -35.48
CA PRO A 791 23.81 -11.53 -36.65
C PRO A 791 22.39 -11.07 -36.31
N SER A 792 21.95 -10.02 -37.02
CA SER A 792 20.58 -9.53 -36.96
C SER A 792 19.60 -10.69 -37.17
N THR A 793 18.56 -10.76 -36.35
CA THR A 793 17.43 -11.64 -36.68
C THR A 793 16.78 -11.06 -37.95
N ASP A 794 16.32 -11.89 -38.89
CA ASP A 794 15.72 -11.50 -40.20
C ASP A 794 14.49 -10.55 -40.11
N ARG A 795 14.23 -9.95 -38.94
CA ARG A 795 13.11 -9.05 -38.60
C ARG A 795 13.44 -7.57 -38.67
N LEU A 796 14.71 -7.15 -38.63
CA LEU A 796 15.09 -5.75 -38.91
C LEU A 796 14.84 -5.39 -40.39
N THR A 797 14.79 -6.38 -41.29
CA THR A 797 14.55 -6.24 -42.72
C THR A 797 13.09 -6.44 -43.16
N ALA A 798 12.14 -6.69 -42.24
CA ALA A 798 10.70 -6.72 -42.55
C ALA A 798 10.13 -5.31 -42.76
N THR A 799 10.70 -4.60 -43.72
CA THR A 799 10.29 -3.31 -44.26
C THR A 799 9.34 -3.54 -45.44
N ALA A 800 8.07 -3.88 -45.19
CA ALA A 800 7.05 -3.80 -46.23
C ALA A 800 5.59 -3.85 -45.72
N ASP A 801 5.28 -4.69 -44.73
CA ASP A 801 3.88 -5.00 -44.41
C ASP A 801 3.45 -4.48 -43.03
N GLY A 802 3.13 -3.18 -42.98
CA GLY A 802 1.97 -2.68 -42.22
C GLY A 802 1.92 -2.81 -40.70
N VAL A 803 3.06 -2.90 -39.99
CA VAL A 803 3.06 -2.76 -38.52
C VAL A 803 3.19 -1.28 -38.16
N GLU A 804 2.22 -0.74 -37.43
CA GLU A 804 2.31 0.58 -36.79
C GLU A 804 3.60 0.65 -35.96
N ARG A 805 4.63 1.30 -36.50
CA ARG A 805 5.74 1.83 -35.70
C ARG A 805 5.17 2.86 -34.72
N ALA A 806 5.91 3.12 -33.63
CA ALA A 806 5.70 4.22 -32.71
C ALA A 806 5.12 5.48 -33.41
N PRO A 807 4.25 6.26 -32.74
CA PRO A 807 3.62 7.44 -33.35
C PRO A 807 4.70 8.32 -33.99
N SER A 808 4.36 8.98 -35.09
CA SER A 808 5.31 9.48 -36.09
C SER A 808 6.42 10.41 -35.59
N ASP A 809 6.32 10.93 -34.36
CA ASP A 809 7.07 12.08 -33.86
C ASP A 809 7.79 11.84 -32.50
N ASP A 810 7.78 10.61 -31.95
CA ASP A 810 8.43 10.32 -30.66
C ASP A 810 9.95 10.06 -30.82
N THR A 811 10.77 10.89 -30.18
CA THR A 811 12.24 10.86 -30.23
C THR A 811 12.87 10.17 -29.01
N GLY A 812 12.08 9.67 -28.06
CA GLY A 812 12.54 9.08 -26.80
C GLY A 812 13.43 7.84 -26.98
N TRP A 813 14.14 7.48 -25.91
CA TRP A 813 15.04 6.34 -25.88
C TRP A 813 14.30 5.01 -25.68
N CYS A 814 13.33 4.96 -24.75
CA CYS A 814 12.71 3.69 -24.35
C CYS A 814 11.78 3.07 -25.41
N GLU A 815 10.84 3.84 -25.97
CA GLU A 815 9.88 3.38 -26.99
C GLU A 815 9.99 4.16 -28.32
N GLY A 816 10.70 5.28 -28.32
CA GLY A 816 10.78 6.21 -29.45
C GLY A 816 11.86 5.88 -30.49
N PHE A 817 11.96 6.75 -31.51
CA PHE A 817 12.92 6.60 -32.61
C PHE A 817 14.39 6.71 -32.20
N GLY A 818 14.69 7.29 -31.04
CA GLY A 818 16.05 7.35 -30.52
C GLY A 818 16.61 5.95 -30.25
N GLY A 819 15.87 5.13 -29.49
CA GLY A 819 16.26 3.75 -29.21
C GLY A 819 16.30 2.86 -30.45
N ILE A 820 15.32 3.01 -31.36
CA ILE A 820 15.31 2.29 -32.64
C ILE A 820 16.58 2.60 -33.46
N THR A 821 17.02 3.86 -33.46
CA THR A 821 18.21 4.28 -34.19
C THR A 821 19.50 3.77 -33.56
N ILE A 822 19.58 3.69 -32.23
CA ILE A 822 20.69 3.04 -31.53
C ILE A 822 20.81 1.57 -31.94
N ALA A 823 19.69 0.86 -32.05
CA ALA A 823 19.68 -0.53 -32.49
C ALA A 823 20.12 -0.71 -33.95
N ASP A 824 19.64 0.13 -34.88
CA ASP A 824 20.01 0.08 -36.30
C ASP A 824 21.52 0.34 -36.51
N LEU A 825 22.05 1.36 -35.81
CA LEU A 825 23.48 1.71 -35.86
C LEU A 825 24.38 0.59 -35.37
N ALA A 826 23.96 -0.19 -34.37
CA ALA A 826 24.73 -1.31 -33.85
C ALA A 826 24.93 -2.44 -34.89
N TYR A 827 24.07 -2.54 -35.90
CA TYR A 827 24.23 -3.45 -37.04
C TYR A 827 24.89 -2.80 -38.27
N GLY A 828 25.33 -1.55 -38.17
CA GLY A 828 25.91 -0.79 -39.27
C GLY A 828 24.89 -0.31 -40.30
N GLY A 829 23.59 -0.31 -39.96
CA GLY A 829 22.52 0.27 -40.77
C GLY A 829 22.30 1.74 -40.40
N PRO A 830 22.50 2.73 -41.30
CA PRO A 830 22.11 4.12 -41.06
C PRO A 830 20.67 4.40 -41.51
N SER A 831 19.84 3.37 -41.66
CA SER A 831 18.55 3.45 -42.36
C SER A 831 17.51 4.29 -41.61
N THR A 832 17.66 4.40 -40.28
CA THR A 832 16.80 5.22 -39.43
C THR A 832 17.42 6.57 -39.08
N THR A 833 18.72 6.78 -39.28
CA THR A 833 19.45 8.01 -38.91
C THR A 833 18.87 9.25 -39.59
N ASP A 834 18.63 9.21 -40.90
CA ASP A 834 18.04 10.34 -41.63
C ASP A 834 16.66 10.72 -41.09
N ARG A 835 15.85 9.71 -40.73
CA ARG A 835 14.53 9.94 -40.15
C ARG A 835 14.66 10.55 -38.75
N TYR A 836 15.55 10.03 -37.92
CA TYR A 836 15.82 10.60 -36.60
C TYR A 836 16.27 12.06 -36.71
N MET A 837 17.20 12.36 -37.61
CA MET A 837 17.67 13.73 -37.85
C MET A 837 16.54 14.66 -38.31
N ASN A 838 15.67 14.19 -39.21
CA ASN A 838 14.50 14.98 -39.62
C ASN A 838 13.56 15.28 -38.44
N LEU A 839 13.34 14.33 -37.53
CA LEU A 839 12.56 14.57 -36.31
C LEU A 839 13.26 15.61 -35.42
N MET A 840 14.57 15.48 -35.21
CA MET A 840 15.32 16.43 -34.39
C MET A 840 15.36 17.84 -35.00
N GLU A 841 15.22 17.99 -36.32
CA GLU A 841 15.15 19.28 -37.00
C GLU A 841 13.75 19.89 -37.06
N THR A 842 12.69 19.07 -37.15
CA THR A 842 11.33 19.54 -37.46
C THR A 842 10.36 19.49 -36.28
N CYS A 843 10.58 18.59 -35.33
CA CYS A 843 9.70 18.43 -34.16
C CYS A 843 10.07 19.44 -33.07
N ALA A 844 9.05 19.90 -32.34
CA ALA A 844 9.23 20.71 -31.14
C ALA A 844 9.93 19.91 -30.00
N LEU A 845 10.36 20.59 -28.94
CA LEU A 845 11.00 19.93 -27.79
C LEU A 845 10.00 19.00 -27.09
N GLN A 846 10.52 17.88 -26.58
CA GLN A 846 9.77 17.03 -25.68
C GLN A 846 9.45 17.77 -24.37
N PRO A 847 8.20 17.72 -23.87
CA PRO A 847 7.87 18.26 -22.57
C PRO A 847 8.62 17.56 -21.45
N ASP A 848 8.84 16.25 -21.50
CA ASP A 848 9.69 15.59 -20.51
C ASP A 848 11.17 15.94 -20.74
N VAL A 849 11.91 16.23 -19.67
CA VAL A 849 13.36 16.48 -19.71
C VAL A 849 14.20 15.24 -19.37
N SER A 850 13.58 14.11 -19.02
CA SER A 850 14.27 12.90 -18.54
C SER A 850 15.13 12.20 -19.59
N LEU A 851 15.92 11.20 -19.16
CA LEU A 851 16.72 10.37 -20.06
C LEU A 851 15.89 9.28 -20.75
N CYS A 852 14.83 8.78 -20.10
CA CYS A 852 14.09 7.62 -20.58
C CYS A 852 13.27 7.93 -21.84
N HIS A 853 12.42 8.94 -21.75
CA HIS A 853 11.51 9.37 -22.82
C HIS A 853 11.45 10.90 -22.98
N GLY A 854 12.42 11.61 -22.40
CA GLY A 854 12.52 13.06 -22.47
C GLY A 854 13.58 13.57 -23.45
N GLU A 855 13.69 14.89 -23.51
CA GLU A 855 14.56 15.62 -24.43
C GLU A 855 16.05 15.28 -24.23
N LEU A 856 16.50 15.08 -22.99
CA LEU A 856 17.90 14.75 -22.73
C LEU A 856 18.28 13.36 -23.23
N GLY A 857 17.36 12.40 -23.24
CA GLY A 857 17.56 11.09 -23.87
C GLY A 857 17.74 11.20 -25.39
N ALA A 858 16.98 12.09 -26.05
CA ALA A 858 17.12 12.35 -27.48
C ALA A 858 18.44 13.11 -27.80
N ILE A 859 18.80 14.07 -26.95
CA ILE A 859 20.08 14.78 -27.05
C ILE A 859 21.26 13.82 -26.87
N ASP A 860 21.15 12.80 -26.01
CA ASP A 860 22.22 11.82 -25.78
C ASP A 860 22.73 11.16 -27.07
N LEU A 861 21.79 10.74 -27.94
CA LEU A 861 22.10 10.17 -29.25
C LEU A 861 22.66 11.23 -30.21
N LEU A 862 22.17 12.47 -30.15
CA LEU A 862 22.72 13.55 -30.98
C LEU A 862 24.19 13.85 -30.65
N ILE A 863 24.60 13.75 -29.38
CA ILE A 863 26.00 13.89 -28.98
C ILE A 863 26.83 12.82 -29.69
N THR A 864 26.43 11.55 -29.60
CA THR A 864 27.12 10.43 -30.27
C THR A 864 27.17 10.59 -31.80
N LEU A 865 26.09 11.06 -32.44
CA LEU A 865 26.07 11.30 -33.88
C LEU A 865 26.97 12.48 -34.30
N SER A 866 27.08 13.51 -33.45
CA SER A 866 27.91 14.70 -33.73
C SER A 866 29.41 14.41 -33.68
N GLU A 867 29.84 13.42 -32.90
CA GLU A 867 31.24 12.97 -32.85
C GLU A 867 31.70 12.34 -34.18
N GLY A 868 30.75 11.88 -35.01
CA GLY A 868 30.97 11.36 -36.36
C GLY A 868 31.23 12.40 -37.45
N ASP A 869 31.22 13.71 -37.12
CA ASP A 869 31.41 14.85 -38.04
C ASP A 869 30.25 15.07 -39.06
N ASP A 870 28.99 14.87 -38.62
CA ASP A 870 27.80 15.29 -39.36
C ASP A 870 27.38 16.71 -38.94
N GLY A 871 27.64 17.70 -39.80
CA GLY A 871 27.27 19.09 -39.55
C GLY A 871 25.77 19.31 -39.28
N ARG A 872 24.87 18.40 -39.71
CA ARG A 872 23.44 18.44 -39.34
C ARG A 872 23.24 18.09 -37.87
N ALA A 873 23.92 17.05 -37.38
CA ALA A 873 23.86 16.62 -35.99
C ALA A 873 24.39 17.70 -35.05
N THR A 874 25.52 18.32 -35.38
CA THR A 874 26.08 19.45 -34.61
C THR A 874 25.10 20.61 -34.53
N ALA A 875 24.51 21.02 -35.66
CA ALA A 875 23.54 22.13 -35.66
C ALA A 875 22.26 21.82 -34.89
N ALA A 876 21.76 20.58 -34.96
CA ALA A 876 20.60 20.14 -34.17
C ALA A 876 20.91 20.11 -32.68
N LEU A 877 22.10 19.61 -32.31
CA LEU A 877 22.58 19.56 -30.93
C LEU A 877 22.67 20.96 -30.32
N GLU A 878 23.27 21.93 -31.02
CA GLU A 878 23.38 23.31 -30.54
C GLU A 878 22.01 23.94 -30.25
N ARG A 879 21.07 23.80 -31.21
CA ARG A 879 19.70 24.34 -31.08
C ARG A 879 18.97 23.76 -29.88
N ARG A 880 18.98 22.43 -29.74
CA ARG A 880 18.24 21.74 -28.68
C ARG A 880 18.89 21.94 -27.31
N SER A 881 20.21 22.00 -27.26
CA SER A 881 20.97 22.28 -26.03
C SER A 881 20.63 23.67 -25.45
N ASP A 882 20.63 24.74 -26.23
CA ASP A 882 20.25 26.07 -25.70
C ASP A 882 18.79 26.09 -25.24
N ALA A 883 17.90 25.42 -25.96
CA ALA A 883 16.48 25.37 -25.63
C ALA A 883 16.21 24.60 -24.33
N ILE A 884 16.86 23.45 -24.10
CA ILE A 884 16.72 22.69 -22.85
C ILE A 884 17.36 23.42 -21.66
N LEU A 885 18.50 24.10 -21.85
CA LEU A 885 19.15 24.86 -20.78
C LEU A 885 18.27 26.03 -20.31
N ARG A 886 17.66 26.79 -21.24
CA ARG A 886 16.72 27.87 -20.90
C ARG A 886 15.50 27.36 -20.13
N ARG A 887 15.06 26.15 -20.44
CA ARG A 887 13.94 25.51 -19.76
C ARG A 887 14.28 25.11 -18.34
N LEU A 888 15.43 24.45 -18.15
CA LEU A 888 15.91 24.02 -16.83
C LEU A 888 16.34 25.19 -15.93
N GLU A 889 16.56 26.39 -16.50
CA GLU A 889 16.74 27.62 -15.73
C GLU A 889 15.41 28.17 -15.17
N ASN A 890 14.26 27.69 -15.66
CA ASN A 890 12.93 28.06 -15.20
C ASN A 890 12.19 26.83 -14.62
N ASP A 891 12.29 26.66 -13.30
CA ASP A 891 11.74 25.52 -12.56
C ASP A 891 10.24 25.28 -12.83
N GLU A 892 9.44 26.33 -13.06
CA GLU A 892 8.00 26.24 -13.36
C GLU A 892 7.69 25.52 -14.68
N THR A 893 8.67 25.42 -15.58
CA THR A 893 8.51 24.81 -16.90
C THR A 893 9.12 23.42 -17.01
N THR A 894 9.81 22.95 -15.96
CA THR A 894 10.48 21.65 -15.97
C THR A 894 9.46 20.55 -15.67
N VAL A 895 9.39 19.56 -16.56
CA VAL A 895 8.50 18.40 -16.41
C VAL A 895 9.36 17.15 -16.45
N PHE A 896 9.27 16.33 -15.41
CA PHE A 896 10.01 15.07 -15.30
C PHE A 896 9.23 13.89 -15.90
N GLY A 897 9.91 12.76 -16.13
CA GLY A 897 9.37 11.54 -16.75
C GLY A 897 8.54 10.69 -15.79
N THR A 898 7.88 11.34 -14.85
CA THR A 898 7.07 10.79 -13.76
C THR A 898 5.62 11.24 -13.94
N PRO A 899 4.65 10.55 -13.29
CA PRO A 899 3.27 11.01 -13.27
C PRO A 899 3.18 12.47 -12.82
N THR A 900 2.35 13.24 -13.53
CA THR A 900 2.13 14.68 -13.31
C THR A 900 3.39 15.54 -13.28
N GLY A 901 4.54 15.03 -13.74
CA GLY A 901 5.80 15.77 -13.78
C GLY A 901 6.45 15.98 -12.41
N VAL A 902 6.06 15.23 -11.37
CA VAL A 902 6.64 15.36 -10.02
C VAL A 902 8.12 14.99 -10.05
N ASP A 903 8.98 15.82 -9.50
CA ASP A 903 10.41 15.52 -9.44
C ASP A 903 10.68 14.20 -8.71
N SER A 904 11.52 13.36 -9.29
CA SER A 904 12.06 12.16 -8.63
C SER A 904 13.58 12.20 -8.68
N GLN A 905 14.23 11.51 -7.77
CA GLN A 905 15.68 11.47 -7.64
C GLN A 905 16.31 10.45 -8.61
N SER A 906 15.50 9.61 -9.27
CA SER A 906 15.92 8.52 -10.14
C SER A 906 16.77 8.93 -11.34
N LEU A 907 17.45 7.95 -11.94
CA LEU A 907 18.30 8.15 -13.11
C LEU A 907 17.51 8.20 -14.41
N LEU A 908 16.51 7.34 -14.60
CA LEU A 908 15.80 7.29 -15.89
C LEU A 908 14.77 8.41 -16.05
N SER A 909 13.95 8.66 -15.02
CA SER A 909 12.83 9.59 -15.06
C SER A 909 13.06 10.87 -14.24
N GLY A 910 14.18 10.96 -13.52
CA GLY A 910 14.38 11.95 -12.46
C GLY A 910 15.59 12.86 -12.62
N GLN A 911 15.85 13.62 -11.55
CA GLN A 911 16.90 14.62 -11.42
C GLN A 911 18.29 14.07 -11.67
N ALA A 912 18.65 12.87 -11.19
CA ALA A 912 19.97 12.30 -11.42
C ALA A 912 20.22 12.07 -12.92
N GLY A 913 19.19 11.67 -13.66
CA GLY A 913 19.23 11.56 -15.12
C GLY A 913 19.45 12.90 -15.82
N VAL A 914 18.66 13.90 -15.42
CA VAL A 914 18.78 15.27 -15.95
C VAL A 914 20.17 15.82 -15.70
N GLY A 915 20.68 15.66 -14.48
CA GLY A 915 22.05 16.04 -14.11
C GLY A 915 23.09 15.31 -14.96
N TYR A 916 22.91 14.02 -15.21
CA TYR A 916 23.84 13.25 -16.05
C TYR A 916 23.82 13.69 -17.51
N GLY A 917 22.63 13.95 -18.08
CA GLY A 917 22.49 14.47 -19.44
C GLY A 917 23.15 15.83 -19.61
N LEU A 918 23.01 16.72 -18.62
CA LEU A 918 23.73 18.00 -18.59
C LEU A 918 25.24 17.84 -18.48
N LEU A 919 25.71 16.84 -17.72
CA LEU A 919 27.14 16.53 -17.61
C LEU A 919 27.69 16.05 -18.96
N ARG A 920 26.94 15.23 -19.70
CA ARG A 920 27.29 14.83 -21.07
C ARG A 920 27.33 16.01 -22.04
N LEU A 921 26.41 16.97 -21.90
CA LEU A 921 26.45 18.21 -22.67
C LEU A 921 27.69 19.06 -22.36
N ALA A 922 28.11 19.13 -21.09
CA ALA A 922 29.28 19.89 -20.68
C ALA A 922 30.61 19.23 -21.07
N PHE A 923 30.64 17.89 -21.14
CA PHE A 923 31.85 17.09 -21.39
C PHE A 923 31.66 16.10 -22.56
N GLN A 924 31.29 16.63 -23.73
CA GLN A 924 31.10 15.85 -24.97
C GLN A 924 32.35 14.99 -25.28
N GLY A 925 32.17 13.73 -25.69
CA GLY A 925 33.25 12.75 -25.90
C GLY A 925 33.99 12.26 -24.65
N HIS A 926 33.81 12.91 -23.51
CA HIS A 926 34.56 12.63 -22.28
C HIS A 926 33.68 12.05 -21.17
N CYS A 927 32.35 12.07 -21.29
CA CYS A 927 31.41 11.47 -20.36
C CYS A 927 30.62 10.32 -21.06
N PRO A 928 30.67 9.07 -20.57
CA PRO A 928 30.11 7.92 -21.29
C PRO A 928 28.57 7.93 -21.39
N SER A 929 28.00 7.30 -22.42
CA SER A 929 26.54 7.22 -22.59
C SER A 929 25.97 6.13 -21.69
N LEU A 930 25.07 6.50 -20.78
CA LEU A 930 24.31 5.51 -20.01
C LEU A 930 23.21 4.86 -20.85
N MET A 931 22.69 5.56 -21.87
CA MET A 931 21.65 5.04 -22.76
C MET A 931 22.18 3.93 -23.68
N SER A 932 23.50 3.91 -23.92
CA SER A 932 24.21 2.86 -24.64
C SER A 932 25.07 1.96 -23.73
N LEU A 933 24.97 2.08 -22.40
CA LEU A 933 25.77 1.33 -21.41
C LEU A 933 27.27 1.31 -21.75
N GLU A 934 27.87 2.49 -21.94
CA GLU A 934 29.32 2.63 -22.17
C GLU A 934 30.12 2.54 -20.87
N SER A 935 31.20 1.77 -20.89
CA SER A 935 32.07 1.55 -19.72
C SER A 935 33.07 2.68 -19.47
N SER A 936 33.52 3.36 -20.52
CA SER A 936 34.50 4.44 -20.49
C SER A 936 34.24 5.42 -21.64
N PRO A 937 34.76 6.67 -21.56
CA PRO A 937 34.63 7.60 -22.68
C PRO A 937 35.44 7.09 -23.87
N HIS A 938 34.98 7.39 -25.09
CA HIS A 938 35.71 7.04 -26.29
C HIS A 938 37.13 7.59 -26.21
N SER A 939 38.13 6.71 -26.21
CA SER A 939 39.51 7.17 -26.27
C SER A 939 39.72 7.79 -27.65
N THR A 940 39.81 9.12 -27.72
CA THR A 940 40.47 9.79 -28.84
C THR A 940 41.96 9.49 -28.78
N THR A 941 42.32 8.24 -29.05
CA THR A 941 43.66 7.82 -29.42
C THR A 941 43.57 7.46 -30.89
N ASP A 942 44.28 8.26 -31.69
CA ASP A 942 44.35 8.31 -33.16
C ASP A 942 43.19 9.04 -33.89
N ARG A 943 43.19 10.37 -33.79
CA ARG A 943 42.98 11.25 -34.96
C ARG A 943 44.10 12.29 -35.04
#